data_AF-A0A9P6JH80-F1
#
_entry.id   AF-A0A9P6JH80-F1
#
_cell.length_a   1.000
_cell.length_b   1.000
_cell.length_c   1.000
_cell.angle_alpha   90.00
_cell.angle_beta   90.00
_cell.angle_gamma   90.00
#
_symmetry.space_group_name_H-M   'P 1'
#
loop_
_entity.id
_entity.type
_entity.pdbx_description
1 polymer ?
#
loop_
_entity_poly.entity_id
_entity_poly.type
_entity_poly.pdbx_seq_one_letter_code
_entity_poly.pdbx_strand_id
1 'polypeptide(L)'
;MPTEEELNKKEATRIKDLGNASYKARKFDEALEHYSKAWELDSTNISILTNKSAVYFEMGNYDECIKTCEEAIEVGREHRADYKLIAKALGRIGTSYFKQNNFAEAIRYYNKSLAEHRTPDILAKLKEAEKVKDKADKEAYRDPALSAEARERGNVLFKQSDFVGAVKEYSEAIKRDENDPRAYSNRAACYTKLMAINEALKDCETCIKLDPTFVKGYIRKAAIQFLKKEYNECLETCQQAKELDVEKKNTVEIGQQINKVYTEMNRGFQRRDDESEAETVARAQQDPEVQRIMGDPAMRSILQQMQEDPKAAQEHMKNPQVEANIRKLAAAASLLNSSSLQDRKQCQPGLKWPFQAAVLCEACKLNNQLLQKILNIPYATVRRALASSSQSGPLVTSPRLPAYPQPTNDNPLANLTNDPTTATALSSIQYSEEHCLNMNIYTPFEHLNKTQTLIPVMVWIHGGGFLTGSNALPQYDVSINYRLNYLGFMSSQELVQDVHSNQRNGGGLLSSTITVGNWGLLDQRMALEWVRGHIHNFGGNASDVTVFGESAGATSIGYHLLIPEHHGLFQRAIMQSGTATTIAAGRAEIEGQRYFDHLCRHFQLDDHVQKTSSPAEEEGGRQEGHQRRPWIAEEKITRLRAIPATELVKAGDRGRVGMFTPTIDHVLIHADVRGTAHDPSRCDPGLKAVMLGDCRDEGQSFMPTIGARNMKRWDKFMARYCPPTDRDRKDFEAMYGIPKTVKEARRISSQVLTDAVFAYPNQVTSVALMKTNKPSRPPSSPAFGRHEPAHLGSVSWIGVA
;
A
#
# COMPACT_ATOMS: atom_id res chain seq x y z
N MET A 1 -53.06 -49.74 -75.60
CA MET A 1 -53.93 -48.83 -74.83
C MET A 1 -53.25 -48.59 -73.50
N PRO A 2 -53.30 -47.36 -72.94
CA PRO A 2 -52.75 -47.14 -71.61
C PRO A 2 -53.46 -48.04 -70.58
N THR A 3 -52.74 -48.50 -69.57
CA THR A 3 -53.32 -49.32 -68.49
C THR A 3 -54.26 -48.46 -67.63
N GLU A 4 -55.18 -49.09 -66.89
CA GLU A 4 -56.07 -48.39 -65.96
C GLU A 4 -55.27 -47.54 -64.94
N GLU A 5 -54.13 -48.07 -64.49
CA GLU A 5 -53.18 -47.35 -63.63
C GLU A 5 -52.58 -46.11 -64.31
N GLU A 6 -52.23 -46.20 -65.60
CA GLU A 6 -51.73 -45.04 -66.36
C GLU A 6 -52.81 -43.98 -66.62
N LEU A 7 -54.07 -44.40 -66.79
CA LEU A 7 -55.22 -43.49 -66.90
C LEU A 7 -55.48 -42.78 -65.56
N ASN A 8 -55.45 -43.52 -64.45
CA ASN A 8 -55.62 -42.97 -63.10
C ASN A 8 -54.51 -41.98 -62.75
N LYS A 9 -53.24 -42.27 -63.08
CA LYS A 9 -52.11 -41.34 -62.88
C LYS A 9 -52.23 -40.05 -63.70
N LYS A 10 -52.72 -40.14 -64.95
CA LYS A 10 -52.99 -38.96 -65.79
C LYS A 10 -54.12 -38.10 -65.22
N GLU A 11 -55.20 -38.73 -64.78
CA GLU A 11 -56.34 -38.02 -64.19
C GLU A 11 -55.99 -37.41 -62.82
N ALA A 12 -55.25 -38.13 -61.98
CA ALA A 12 -54.71 -37.62 -60.72
C ALA A 12 -53.85 -36.37 -60.94
N THR A 13 -53.01 -36.36 -61.98
CA THR A 13 -52.20 -35.19 -62.35
C THR A 13 -53.07 -34.00 -62.75
N ARG A 14 -54.11 -34.23 -63.57
CA ARG A 14 -55.07 -33.18 -63.98
C ARG A 14 -55.80 -32.57 -62.79
N ILE A 15 -56.28 -33.40 -61.86
CA ILE A 15 -56.98 -32.95 -60.65
C ILE A 15 -56.03 -32.23 -59.69
N LYS A 16 -54.80 -32.71 -59.52
CA LYS A 16 -53.75 -32.01 -58.76
C LYS A 16 -53.49 -30.60 -59.32
N ASP A 17 -53.52 -30.43 -60.64
CA ASP A 17 -53.34 -29.11 -61.26
C ASP A 17 -54.53 -28.16 -61.03
N LEU A 18 -55.76 -28.69 -60.94
CA LEU A 18 -56.92 -27.92 -60.44
C LEU A 18 -56.73 -27.50 -58.98
N GLY A 19 -56.18 -28.39 -58.14
CA GLY A 19 -55.78 -28.07 -56.78
C GLY A 19 -54.73 -26.95 -56.73
N ASN A 20 -53.72 -27.00 -57.61
CA ASN A 20 -52.70 -25.95 -57.72
C ASN A 20 -53.30 -24.59 -58.14
N ALA A 21 -54.28 -24.59 -59.06
CA ALA A 21 -54.99 -23.38 -59.46
C ALA A 21 -55.82 -22.80 -58.31
N SER A 22 -56.53 -23.66 -57.57
CA SER A 22 -57.33 -23.29 -56.40
C SER A 22 -56.46 -22.74 -55.26
N TYR A 23 -55.30 -23.35 -55.01
CA TYR A 23 -54.30 -22.86 -54.05
C TYR A 23 -53.80 -21.47 -54.43
N LYS A 24 -53.45 -21.24 -55.70
CA LYS A 24 -53.04 -19.91 -56.20
C LYS A 24 -54.15 -18.86 -56.07
N ALA A 25 -55.41 -19.28 -56.22
CA ALA A 25 -56.58 -18.44 -55.99
C ALA A 25 -56.94 -18.25 -54.50
N ARG A 26 -56.15 -18.80 -53.57
CA ARG A 26 -56.40 -18.82 -52.11
C ARG A 26 -57.72 -19.48 -51.69
N LYS A 27 -58.24 -20.38 -52.53
CA LYS A 27 -59.40 -21.20 -52.23
C LYS A 27 -58.94 -22.52 -51.59
N PHE A 28 -58.62 -22.46 -50.31
CA PHE A 28 -57.93 -23.57 -49.63
C PHE A 28 -58.79 -24.82 -49.46
N ASP A 29 -60.08 -24.68 -49.16
CA ASP A 29 -60.99 -25.83 -49.02
C ASP A 29 -61.18 -26.57 -50.37
N GLU A 30 -61.44 -25.82 -51.46
CA GLU A 30 -61.50 -26.37 -52.82
C GLU A 30 -60.17 -27.05 -53.21
N ALA A 31 -59.02 -26.48 -52.82
CA ALA A 31 -57.71 -27.07 -53.08
C ALA A 31 -57.50 -28.39 -52.31
N LEU A 32 -57.91 -28.48 -51.04
CA LEU A 32 -57.83 -29.71 -50.24
C LEU A 32 -58.72 -30.83 -50.80
N GLU A 33 -59.93 -30.49 -51.29
CA GLU A 33 -60.79 -31.46 -51.96
C GLU A 33 -60.14 -32.01 -53.24
N HIS A 34 -59.59 -31.12 -54.07
CA HIS A 34 -58.89 -31.53 -55.29
C HIS A 34 -57.66 -32.40 -54.97
N TYR A 35 -56.84 -32.03 -53.99
CA TYR A 35 -55.68 -32.86 -53.63
C TYR A 35 -56.08 -34.20 -53.01
N SER A 36 -57.18 -34.27 -52.24
CA SER A 36 -57.66 -35.53 -51.66
C SER A 36 -58.22 -36.47 -52.74
N LYS A 37 -58.98 -35.95 -53.71
CA LYS A 37 -59.43 -36.71 -54.89
C LYS A 37 -58.25 -37.17 -55.76
N ALA A 38 -57.23 -36.33 -55.93
CA ALA A 38 -56.02 -36.72 -56.66
C ALA A 38 -55.24 -37.84 -55.93
N TRP A 39 -55.24 -37.82 -54.59
CA TRP A 39 -54.59 -38.85 -53.76
C TRP A 39 -55.29 -40.20 -53.82
N GLU A 40 -56.64 -40.22 -53.87
CA GLU A 40 -57.42 -41.45 -54.05
C GLU A 40 -57.12 -42.16 -55.38
N LEU A 41 -56.76 -41.40 -56.42
CA LEU A 41 -56.44 -41.93 -57.76
C LEU A 41 -54.97 -42.33 -57.92
N ASP A 42 -54.06 -41.69 -57.20
CA ASP A 42 -52.61 -41.98 -57.24
C ASP A 42 -51.96 -41.73 -55.87
N SER A 43 -52.00 -42.75 -55.01
CA SER A 43 -51.39 -42.73 -53.68
C SER A 43 -49.87 -42.94 -53.69
N THR A 44 -49.23 -42.98 -54.86
CA THR A 44 -47.77 -43.14 -54.97
C THR A 44 -47.06 -41.80 -55.16
N ASN A 45 -47.80 -40.73 -55.46
CA ASN A 45 -47.27 -39.46 -55.86
C ASN A 45 -47.12 -38.47 -54.69
N ILE A 46 -45.92 -38.44 -54.11
CA ILE A 46 -45.52 -37.50 -53.03
C ILE A 46 -45.83 -36.03 -53.36
N SER A 47 -45.85 -35.62 -54.64
CA SER A 47 -46.11 -34.22 -54.99
C SER A 47 -47.51 -33.74 -54.57
N ILE A 48 -48.49 -34.66 -54.48
CA ILE A 48 -49.85 -34.36 -54.03
C ILE A 48 -49.83 -34.01 -52.54
N LEU A 49 -49.23 -34.85 -51.70
CA LEU A 49 -49.12 -34.62 -50.25
C LEU A 49 -48.26 -33.39 -49.91
N THR A 50 -47.17 -33.15 -50.66
CA THR A 50 -46.35 -31.94 -50.47
C THR A 50 -47.06 -30.64 -50.88
N ASN A 51 -48.08 -30.71 -51.74
CA ASN A 51 -48.94 -29.58 -52.06
C ASN A 51 -50.11 -29.45 -51.07
N LYS A 52 -50.73 -30.56 -50.66
CA LYS A 52 -51.75 -30.60 -49.60
C LYS A 52 -51.25 -30.03 -48.27
N SER A 53 -50.05 -30.42 -47.84
CA SER A 53 -49.38 -29.83 -46.67
C SER A 53 -49.10 -28.34 -46.81
N ALA A 54 -48.86 -27.83 -48.03
CA ALA A 54 -48.72 -26.39 -48.25
C ALA A 54 -50.03 -25.64 -47.97
N VAL A 55 -51.18 -26.23 -48.33
CA VAL A 55 -52.49 -25.67 -48.02
C VAL A 55 -52.70 -25.58 -46.51
N TYR A 56 -52.47 -26.67 -45.78
CA TYR A 56 -52.61 -26.67 -44.32
C TYR A 56 -51.68 -25.66 -43.64
N PHE A 57 -50.45 -25.50 -44.16
CA PHE A 57 -49.51 -24.50 -43.67
C PHE A 57 -50.05 -23.06 -43.84
N GLU A 58 -50.59 -22.71 -45.01
CA GLU A 58 -51.16 -21.38 -45.27
C GLU A 58 -52.44 -21.11 -44.47
N MET A 59 -53.22 -22.14 -44.16
CA MET A 59 -54.37 -22.05 -43.25
C MET A 59 -53.98 -21.87 -41.77
N GLY A 60 -52.70 -21.99 -41.44
CA GLY A 60 -52.21 -21.97 -40.06
C GLY A 60 -52.46 -23.26 -39.27
N ASN A 61 -52.93 -24.32 -39.93
CA ASN A 61 -53.12 -25.64 -39.31
C ASN A 61 -51.81 -26.44 -39.36
N TYR A 62 -50.91 -26.10 -38.45
CA TYR A 62 -49.54 -26.64 -38.44
C TYR A 62 -49.48 -28.13 -38.07
N ASP A 63 -50.37 -28.63 -37.20
CA ASP A 63 -50.36 -30.04 -36.81
C ASP A 63 -50.75 -30.96 -37.98
N GLU A 64 -51.82 -30.61 -38.72
CA GLU A 64 -52.21 -31.36 -39.92
C GLU A 64 -51.20 -31.19 -41.07
N CYS A 65 -50.54 -30.03 -41.16
CA CYS A 65 -49.41 -29.85 -42.08
C CYS A 65 -48.26 -30.81 -41.75
N ILE A 66 -47.88 -30.95 -40.47
CA ILE A 66 -46.79 -31.84 -40.04
C ILE A 66 -47.15 -33.29 -40.35
N LYS A 67 -48.35 -33.75 -39.97
CA LYS A 67 -48.82 -35.12 -40.26
C LYS A 67 -48.81 -35.42 -41.76
N THR A 68 -49.35 -34.51 -42.57
CA THR A 68 -49.38 -34.67 -44.04
C THR A 68 -47.96 -34.69 -44.64
N CYS A 69 -47.02 -33.92 -44.08
CA CYS A 69 -45.62 -33.98 -44.49
C CYS A 69 -44.92 -35.27 -44.05
N GLU A 70 -45.23 -35.83 -42.88
CA GLU A 70 -44.71 -37.11 -42.41
C GLU A 70 -45.18 -38.27 -43.30
N GLU A 71 -46.47 -38.29 -43.64
CA GLU A 71 -47.05 -39.21 -44.64
C GLU A 71 -46.33 -39.06 -46.00
N ALA A 72 -46.07 -37.82 -46.44
CA ALA A 72 -45.34 -37.57 -47.68
C ALA A 72 -43.91 -38.15 -47.66
N ILE A 73 -43.23 -38.12 -46.51
CA ILE A 73 -41.87 -38.65 -46.36
C ILE A 73 -41.89 -40.18 -46.41
N GLU A 74 -42.86 -40.82 -45.75
CA GLU A 74 -43.01 -42.28 -45.74
C GLU A 74 -43.26 -42.82 -47.15
N VAL A 75 -44.29 -42.30 -47.83
CA VAL A 75 -44.63 -42.63 -49.22
C VAL A 75 -43.45 -42.34 -50.15
N GLY A 76 -42.80 -41.19 -49.96
CA GLY A 76 -41.64 -40.78 -50.74
C GLY A 76 -40.48 -41.78 -50.67
N ARG A 77 -40.20 -42.31 -49.47
CA ARG A 77 -39.14 -43.28 -49.24
C ARG A 77 -39.50 -44.66 -49.77
N GLU A 78 -40.75 -45.10 -49.58
CA GLU A 78 -41.26 -46.37 -50.09
C GLU A 78 -41.17 -46.45 -51.63
N HIS A 79 -41.58 -45.38 -52.31
CA HIS A 79 -41.63 -45.32 -53.77
C HIS A 79 -40.39 -44.70 -54.43
N ARG A 80 -39.31 -44.47 -53.67
CA ARG A 80 -38.02 -43.91 -54.16
C ARG A 80 -38.20 -42.59 -54.93
N ALA A 81 -39.05 -41.70 -54.42
CA ALA A 81 -39.28 -40.39 -55.02
C ALA A 81 -38.03 -39.50 -54.97
N ASP A 82 -38.01 -38.43 -55.77
CA ASP A 82 -36.92 -37.45 -55.75
C ASP A 82 -36.69 -36.93 -54.32
N TYR A 83 -35.46 -37.10 -53.83
CA TYR A 83 -35.01 -36.67 -52.51
C TYR A 83 -35.27 -35.18 -52.25
N LYS A 84 -35.38 -34.35 -53.30
CA LYS A 84 -35.76 -32.93 -53.19
C LYS A 84 -37.18 -32.73 -52.64
N LEU A 85 -38.11 -33.63 -52.97
CA LEU A 85 -39.49 -33.57 -52.48
C LEU A 85 -39.58 -33.99 -51.01
N ILE A 86 -38.78 -34.98 -50.60
CA ILE A 86 -38.60 -35.36 -49.20
C ILE A 86 -37.98 -34.21 -48.40
N ALA A 87 -36.92 -33.58 -48.94
CA ALA A 87 -36.28 -32.42 -48.33
C ALA A 87 -37.25 -31.24 -48.17
N LYS A 88 -38.13 -31.02 -49.16
CA LYS A 88 -39.19 -29.99 -49.12
C LYS A 88 -40.22 -30.26 -48.01
N ALA A 89 -40.65 -31.51 -47.85
CA ALA A 89 -41.56 -31.91 -46.76
C ALA A 89 -40.91 -31.69 -45.39
N LEU A 90 -39.68 -32.16 -45.19
CA LEU A 90 -38.90 -31.95 -43.95
C LEU A 90 -38.69 -30.46 -43.64
N GLY A 91 -38.38 -29.65 -44.66
CA GLY A 91 -38.24 -28.20 -44.51
C GLY A 91 -39.53 -27.54 -44.05
N ARG A 92 -40.69 -27.97 -44.58
CA ARG A 92 -42.01 -27.47 -44.15
C ARG A 92 -42.38 -27.91 -42.73
N ILE A 93 -42.03 -29.13 -42.31
CA ILE A 93 -42.17 -29.55 -40.91
C ILE A 93 -41.36 -28.61 -40.00
N GLY A 94 -40.09 -28.35 -40.35
CA GLY A 94 -39.25 -27.40 -39.62
C GLY A 94 -39.87 -26.01 -39.52
N THR A 95 -40.45 -25.48 -40.61
CA THR A 95 -41.13 -24.18 -40.60
C THR A 95 -42.44 -24.20 -39.80
N SER A 96 -43.16 -25.31 -39.77
CA SER A 96 -44.38 -25.47 -38.98
C SER A 96 -44.07 -25.44 -37.47
N TYR A 97 -43.07 -26.20 -37.03
CA TYR A 97 -42.59 -26.15 -35.63
C TYR A 97 -42.06 -24.77 -35.25
N PHE A 98 -41.37 -24.08 -36.17
CA PHE A 98 -40.92 -22.70 -35.94
C PHE A 98 -42.10 -21.76 -35.69
N LYS A 99 -43.21 -21.88 -36.44
CA LYS A 99 -44.43 -21.09 -36.23
C LYS A 99 -45.17 -21.43 -34.94
N GLN A 100 -45.02 -22.65 -34.44
CA GLN A 100 -45.54 -23.08 -33.14
C GLN A 100 -44.63 -22.68 -31.95
N ASN A 101 -43.55 -21.92 -32.18
CA ASN A 101 -42.51 -21.60 -31.19
C ASN A 101 -41.76 -22.82 -30.62
N ASN A 102 -41.85 -23.99 -31.26
CA ASN A 102 -41.07 -25.17 -30.88
C ASN A 102 -39.75 -25.20 -31.64
N PHE A 103 -38.80 -24.36 -31.21
CA PHE A 103 -37.56 -24.14 -31.93
C PHE A 103 -36.62 -25.36 -31.94
N ALA A 104 -36.66 -26.20 -30.89
CA ALA A 104 -35.84 -27.40 -30.81
C ALA A 104 -36.21 -28.40 -31.93
N GLU A 105 -37.50 -28.63 -32.13
CA GLU A 105 -37.99 -29.48 -33.21
C GLU A 105 -37.79 -28.84 -34.60
N ALA A 106 -37.97 -27.52 -34.72
CA ALA A 106 -37.69 -26.80 -35.96
C ALA A 106 -36.25 -27.04 -36.44
N ILE A 107 -35.26 -26.86 -35.55
CA ILE A 107 -33.83 -27.10 -35.82
C ILE A 107 -33.59 -28.56 -36.23
N ARG A 108 -34.22 -29.51 -35.52
CA ARG A 108 -34.09 -30.95 -35.81
C ARG A 108 -34.53 -31.25 -37.25
N TYR A 109 -35.70 -30.76 -37.67
CA TYR A 109 -36.23 -31.03 -39.00
C TYR A 109 -35.55 -30.21 -40.11
N TYR A 110 -35.06 -29.00 -39.83
CA TYR A 110 -34.21 -28.28 -40.78
C TYR A 110 -32.88 -29.01 -41.05
N ASN A 111 -32.23 -29.55 -40.01
CA ASN A 111 -31.02 -30.36 -40.19
C ASN A 111 -31.31 -31.64 -40.99
N LYS A 112 -32.43 -32.31 -40.72
CA LYS A 112 -32.89 -33.46 -41.54
C LYS A 112 -33.11 -33.04 -43.01
N SER A 113 -33.77 -31.92 -43.27
CA SER A 113 -33.99 -31.40 -44.63
C SER A 113 -32.67 -31.11 -45.36
N LEU A 114 -31.71 -30.48 -44.69
CA LEU A 114 -30.39 -30.16 -45.26
C LEU A 114 -29.52 -31.39 -45.52
N ALA A 115 -29.72 -32.47 -44.74
CA ALA A 115 -29.05 -33.74 -44.96
C ALA A 115 -29.55 -34.44 -46.23
N GLU A 116 -30.84 -34.29 -46.58
CA GLU A 116 -31.42 -34.82 -47.82
C GLU A 116 -31.07 -33.92 -49.03
N HIS A 117 -31.28 -32.60 -48.91
CA HIS A 117 -30.91 -31.64 -49.97
C HIS A 117 -30.60 -30.26 -49.38
N ARG A 118 -29.32 -29.88 -49.43
CA ARG A 118 -28.85 -28.59 -48.92
C ARG A 118 -29.30 -27.43 -49.80
N THR A 119 -30.16 -26.56 -49.27
CA THR A 119 -30.61 -25.33 -49.96
C THR A 119 -30.29 -24.07 -49.15
N PRO A 120 -30.00 -22.93 -49.81
CA PRO A 120 -29.75 -21.67 -49.11
C PRO A 120 -30.93 -21.20 -48.25
N ASP A 121 -32.17 -21.41 -48.70
CA ASP A 121 -33.40 -21.03 -47.98
C ASP A 121 -33.50 -21.75 -46.62
N ILE A 122 -33.39 -23.09 -46.62
CA ILE A 122 -33.47 -23.86 -45.38
C ILE A 122 -32.28 -23.58 -44.46
N LEU A 123 -31.08 -23.34 -45.02
CA LEU A 123 -29.93 -22.94 -44.21
C LEU A 123 -30.16 -21.58 -43.52
N ALA A 124 -30.79 -20.62 -44.19
CA ALA A 124 -31.15 -19.34 -43.60
C ALA A 124 -32.16 -19.52 -42.46
N LYS A 125 -33.19 -20.35 -42.67
CA LYS A 125 -34.22 -20.68 -41.66
C LYS A 125 -33.65 -21.44 -40.46
N LEU A 126 -32.70 -22.35 -40.68
CA LEU A 126 -31.98 -23.04 -39.59
C LEU A 126 -31.23 -22.02 -38.72
N LYS A 127 -30.44 -21.14 -39.34
CA LYS A 127 -29.69 -20.10 -38.63
C LYS A 127 -30.62 -19.16 -37.86
N GLU A 128 -31.78 -18.83 -38.43
CA GLU A 128 -32.80 -18.04 -37.75
C GLU A 128 -33.37 -18.79 -36.54
N ALA A 129 -33.74 -20.06 -36.69
CA ALA A 129 -34.25 -20.90 -35.61
C ALA A 129 -33.23 -21.09 -34.47
N GLU A 130 -31.97 -21.33 -34.79
CA GLU A 130 -30.87 -21.38 -33.82
C GLU A 130 -30.74 -20.05 -33.07
N LYS A 131 -30.77 -18.92 -33.80
CA LYS A 131 -30.68 -17.58 -33.19
C LYS A 131 -31.85 -17.29 -32.26
N VAL A 132 -33.08 -17.62 -32.66
CA VAL A 132 -34.28 -17.39 -31.82
C VAL A 132 -34.28 -18.32 -30.62
N LYS A 133 -33.93 -19.60 -30.78
CA LYS A 133 -33.80 -20.54 -29.67
C LYS A 133 -32.74 -20.09 -28.67
N ASP A 134 -31.55 -19.70 -29.14
CA ASP A 134 -30.48 -19.21 -28.29
C ASP A 134 -30.90 -17.95 -27.51
N LYS A 135 -31.69 -17.07 -28.12
CA LYS A 135 -32.25 -15.90 -27.44
C LYS A 135 -33.25 -16.31 -26.36
N ALA A 136 -34.19 -17.20 -26.69
CA ALA A 136 -35.21 -17.70 -25.76
C ALA A 136 -34.58 -18.46 -24.57
N ASP A 137 -33.59 -19.32 -24.83
CA ASP A 137 -32.87 -20.07 -23.80
C ASP A 137 -32.08 -19.13 -22.88
N LYS A 138 -31.43 -18.10 -23.43
CA LYS A 138 -30.75 -17.07 -22.64
C LYS A 138 -31.72 -16.26 -21.78
N GLU A 139 -32.88 -15.91 -22.32
CA GLU A 139 -33.92 -15.20 -21.56
C GLU A 139 -34.50 -16.07 -20.45
N ALA A 140 -34.75 -17.35 -20.71
CA ALA A 140 -35.21 -18.33 -19.71
C ALA A 140 -34.15 -18.60 -18.62
N TYR A 141 -32.86 -18.44 -18.94
CA TYR A 141 -31.76 -18.58 -17.99
C TYR A 141 -31.56 -17.34 -17.11
N ARG A 142 -32.23 -16.22 -17.40
CA ARG A 142 -32.09 -14.99 -16.60
C ARG A 142 -32.83 -15.12 -15.28
N ASP A 143 -32.09 -14.96 -14.20
CA ASP A 143 -32.62 -14.92 -12.84
C ASP A 143 -31.75 -13.95 -12.01
N PRO A 144 -32.25 -12.74 -11.72
CA PRO A 144 -31.51 -11.76 -10.92
C PRO A 144 -31.17 -12.23 -9.51
N ALA A 145 -32.00 -13.08 -8.88
CA ALA A 145 -31.74 -13.59 -7.54
C ALA A 145 -30.59 -14.59 -7.55
N LEU A 146 -30.64 -15.56 -8.46
CA LEU A 146 -29.54 -16.52 -8.63
C LEU A 146 -28.26 -15.85 -9.17
N SER A 147 -28.38 -14.75 -9.92
CA SER A 147 -27.23 -13.90 -10.29
C SER A 147 -26.56 -13.30 -9.04
N ALA A 148 -27.36 -12.71 -8.14
CA ALA A 148 -26.85 -12.14 -6.90
C ALA A 148 -26.15 -13.21 -6.01
N GLU A 149 -26.73 -14.41 -5.91
CA GLU A 149 -26.11 -15.53 -5.20
C GLU A 149 -24.76 -15.96 -5.80
N ALA A 150 -24.70 -16.10 -7.13
CA ALA A 150 -23.45 -16.42 -7.83
C ALA A 150 -22.39 -15.32 -7.62
N ARG A 151 -22.79 -14.05 -7.63
CA ARG A 151 -21.90 -12.92 -7.33
C ARG A 151 -21.37 -12.99 -5.90
N GLU A 152 -22.20 -13.36 -4.91
CA GLU A 152 -21.72 -13.52 -3.53
C GLU A 152 -20.77 -14.72 -3.35
N ARG A 153 -21.02 -15.84 -4.04
CA ARG A 153 -20.04 -16.95 -4.07
C ARG A 153 -18.71 -16.52 -4.68
N GLY A 154 -18.75 -15.74 -5.77
CA GLY A 154 -17.57 -15.11 -6.35
C GLY A 154 -16.84 -14.19 -5.36
N ASN A 155 -17.57 -13.39 -4.57
CA ASN A 155 -16.99 -12.53 -3.54
C ASN A 155 -16.26 -13.34 -2.45
N VAL A 156 -16.81 -14.49 -2.06
CA VAL A 156 -16.18 -15.40 -1.09
C VAL A 156 -14.88 -15.97 -1.65
N LEU A 157 -14.88 -16.48 -2.88
CA LEU A 157 -13.69 -17.02 -3.55
C LEU A 157 -12.62 -15.94 -3.74
N PHE A 158 -13.02 -14.72 -4.11
CA PHE A 158 -12.12 -13.58 -4.23
C PHE A 158 -11.40 -13.26 -2.91
N LYS A 159 -12.13 -13.28 -1.78
CA LYS A 159 -11.54 -13.08 -0.44
C LYS A 159 -10.58 -14.21 -0.05
N GLN A 160 -10.80 -15.41 -0.56
CA GLN A 160 -9.92 -16.57 -0.39
C GLN A 160 -8.70 -16.54 -1.34
N SER A 161 -8.58 -15.53 -2.20
CA SER A 161 -7.56 -15.41 -3.25
C SER A 161 -7.65 -16.48 -4.36
N ASP A 162 -8.78 -17.20 -4.46
CA ASP A 162 -9.07 -18.06 -5.61
C ASP A 162 -9.69 -17.22 -6.73
N PHE A 163 -8.83 -16.55 -7.51
CA PHE A 163 -9.27 -15.66 -8.57
C PHE A 163 -9.84 -16.42 -9.78
N VAL A 164 -9.39 -17.65 -10.04
CA VAL A 164 -9.89 -18.47 -11.16
C VAL A 164 -11.29 -18.98 -10.85
N GLY A 165 -11.52 -19.48 -9.63
CA GLY A 165 -12.85 -19.84 -9.14
C GLY A 165 -13.79 -18.64 -9.14
N ALA A 166 -13.34 -17.49 -8.64
CA ALA A 166 -14.14 -16.26 -8.63
C ALA A 166 -14.55 -15.81 -10.05
N VAL A 167 -13.66 -15.91 -11.06
CA VAL A 167 -14.00 -15.60 -12.46
C VAL A 167 -15.13 -16.50 -12.97
N LYS A 168 -15.13 -17.80 -12.61
CA LYS A 168 -16.20 -18.73 -13.00
C LYS A 168 -17.54 -18.27 -12.43
N GLU A 169 -17.60 -17.99 -11.13
CA GLU A 169 -18.82 -17.56 -10.45
C GLU A 169 -19.32 -16.19 -10.94
N TYR A 170 -18.44 -15.21 -11.18
CA TYR A 170 -18.87 -13.92 -11.74
C TYR A 170 -19.33 -14.03 -13.19
N SER A 171 -18.71 -14.89 -13.99
CA SER A 171 -19.18 -15.16 -15.36
C SER A 171 -20.57 -15.80 -15.34
N GLU A 172 -20.82 -16.62 -14.34
CA GLU A 172 -22.08 -17.30 -14.13
C GLU A 172 -23.17 -16.35 -13.59
N ALA A 173 -22.80 -15.34 -12.79
CA ALA A 173 -23.68 -14.22 -12.44
C ALA A 173 -24.05 -13.40 -13.70
N ILE A 174 -23.07 -13.05 -14.54
CA ILE A 174 -23.29 -12.27 -15.77
C ILE A 174 -24.20 -13.00 -16.76
N LYS A 175 -24.13 -14.33 -16.86
CA LYS A 175 -25.06 -15.10 -17.71
C LYS A 175 -26.51 -15.02 -17.24
N ARG A 176 -26.74 -14.92 -15.93
CA ARG A 176 -28.07 -14.81 -15.32
C ARG A 176 -28.60 -13.38 -15.29
N ASP A 177 -27.71 -12.40 -15.19
CA ASP A 177 -28.05 -10.99 -15.32
C ASP A 177 -26.89 -10.22 -15.99
N GLU A 178 -27.04 -9.96 -17.29
CA GLU A 178 -26.06 -9.20 -18.08
C GLU A 178 -26.11 -7.69 -17.81
N ASN A 179 -27.10 -7.22 -17.05
CA ASN A 179 -27.30 -5.80 -16.77
C ASN A 179 -26.76 -5.38 -15.40
N ASP A 180 -26.21 -6.29 -14.58
CA ASP A 180 -25.61 -5.94 -13.30
C ASP A 180 -24.15 -5.45 -13.47
N PRO A 181 -23.86 -4.13 -13.37
CA PRO A 181 -22.50 -3.60 -13.53
C PRO A 181 -21.53 -4.13 -12.46
N ARG A 182 -22.02 -4.56 -11.29
CA ARG A 182 -21.17 -5.03 -10.18
C ARG A 182 -20.48 -6.34 -10.52
N ALA A 183 -21.14 -7.23 -11.25
CA ALA A 183 -20.57 -8.52 -11.64
C ALA A 183 -19.38 -8.33 -12.61
N TYR A 184 -19.51 -7.43 -13.58
CA TYR A 184 -18.41 -7.03 -14.47
C TYR A 184 -17.26 -6.37 -13.71
N SER A 185 -17.56 -5.42 -12.81
CA SER A 185 -16.52 -4.76 -11.99
C SER A 185 -15.74 -5.75 -11.12
N ASN A 186 -16.43 -6.72 -10.53
CA ASN A 186 -15.81 -7.74 -9.68
C ASN A 186 -14.97 -8.73 -10.50
N ARG A 187 -15.44 -9.13 -11.69
CA ARG A 187 -14.67 -10.00 -12.60
C ARG A 187 -13.44 -9.28 -13.16
N ALA A 188 -13.56 -8.00 -13.52
CA ALA A 188 -12.43 -7.16 -13.90
C ALA A 188 -11.34 -7.15 -12.81
N ALA A 189 -11.73 -7.05 -11.53
CA ALA A 189 -10.78 -7.10 -10.43
C ALA A 189 -10.03 -8.45 -10.34
N CYS A 190 -10.71 -9.57 -10.62
CA CYS A 190 -10.05 -10.88 -10.74
C CYS A 190 -9.07 -10.92 -11.91
N TYR A 191 -9.49 -10.46 -13.09
CA TYR A 191 -8.64 -10.43 -14.28
C TYR A 191 -7.40 -9.57 -14.07
N THR A 192 -7.52 -8.43 -13.38
CA THR A 192 -6.36 -7.62 -12.98
C THR A 192 -5.39 -8.40 -12.10
N LYS A 193 -5.88 -9.21 -11.13
CA LYS A 193 -5.03 -10.06 -10.27
C LYS A 193 -4.39 -11.22 -11.02
N LEU A 194 -5.04 -11.70 -12.08
CA LEU A 194 -4.54 -12.75 -12.97
C LEU A 194 -3.68 -12.22 -14.12
N MET A 195 -3.43 -10.91 -14.19
CA MET A 195 -2.71 -10.24 -15.28
C MET A 195 -3.38 -10.40 -16.67
N ALA A 196 -4.68 -10.68 -16.71
CA ALA A 196 -5.51 -10.72 -17.92
C ALA A 196 -6.03 -9.30 -18.24
N ILE A 197 -5.11 -8.42 -18.67
CA ILE A 197 -5.31 -6.97 -18.74
C ILE A 197 -6.40 -6.58 -19.76
N ASN A 198 -6.45 -7.24 -20.92
CA ASN A 198 -7.40 -6.90 -21.99
C ASN A 198 -8.83 -7.29 -21.62
N GLU A 199 -9.01 -8.45 -21.00
CA GLU A 199 -10.28 -8.95 -20.49
C GLU A 199 -10.80 -8.06 -19.36
N ALA A 200 -9.92 -7.64 -18.45
CA ALA A 200 -10.26 -6.69 -17.40
C ALA A 200 -10.75 -5.36 -17.98
N LEU A 201 -10.06 -4.81 -19.00
CA LEU A 201 -10.42 -3.53 -19.61
C LEU A 201 -11.82 -3.60 -20.24
N LYS A 202 -12.09 -4.67 -20.99
CA LYS A 202 -13.39 -4.92 -21.62
C LYS A 202 -14.53 -5.00 -20.59
N ASP A 203 -14.30 -5.65 -19.46
CA ASP A 203 -15.27 -5.72 -18.37
C ASP A 203 -15.49 -4.35 -17.71
N CYS A 204 -14.43 -3.55 -17.55
CA CYS A 204 -14.56 -2.18 -17.06
C CYS A 204 -15.37 -1.27 -18.01
N GLU A 205 -15.12 -1.35 -19.31
CA GLU A 205 -15.89 -0.59 -20.32
C GLU A 205 -17.35 -1.01 -20.36
N THR A 206 -17.61 -2.32 -20.26
CA THR A 206 -18.98 -2.86 -20.19
C THR A 206 -19.68 -2.39 -18.92
N CYS A 207 -19.00 -2.44 -17.78
CA CYS A 207 -19.49 -1.94 -16.49
C CYS A 207 -19.91 -0.46 -16.56
N ILE A 208 -19.06 0.40 -17.13
CA ILE A 208 -19.34 1.84 -17.30
C ILE A 208 -20.48 2.06 -18.31
N LYS A 209 -20.57 1.25 -19.37
CA LYS A 209 -21.65 1.34 -20.34
C LYS A 209 -23.01 0.99 -19.74
N LEU A 210 -23.06 0.01 -18.82
CA LEU A 210 -24.28 -0.40 -18.14
C LEU A 210 -24.74 0.63 -17.11
N ASP A 211 -23.80 1.17 -16.32
CA ASP A 211 -24.07 2.22 -15.34
C ASP A 211 -22.96 3.29 -15.38
N PRO A 212 -23.18 4.40 -16.11
CA PRO A 212 -22.23 5.51 -16.17
C PRO A 212 -21.99 6.21 -14.83
N THR A 213 -22.84 6.01 -13.83
CA THR A 213 -22.68 6.60 -12.48
C THR A 213 -21.90 5.68 -11.54
N PHE A 214 -21.58 4.45 -11.98
CA PHE A 214 -20.90 3.48 -11.17
C PHE A 214 -19.39 3.77 -11.04
N VAL A 215 -19.04 4.58 -10.05
CA VAL A 215 -17.66 5.05 -9.77
C VAL A 215 -16.62 3.92 -9.75
N LYS A 216 -16.96 2.75 -9.21
CA LYS A 216 -16.02 1.60 -9.16
C LYS A 216 -15.62 1.09 -10.55
N GLY A 217 -16.46 1.24 -11.57
CA GLY A 217 -16.10 0.91 -12.95
C GLY A 217 -14.91 1.73 -13.44
N TYR A 218 -14.96 3.05 -13.20
CA TYR A 218 -13.89 4.00 -13.55
C TYR A 218 -12.61 3.74 -12.75
N ILE A 219 -12.71 3.48 -11.44
CA ILE A 219 -11.54 3.16 -10.61
C ILE A 219 -10.82 1.90 -11.12
N ARG A 220 -11.57 0.85 -11.47
CA ARG A 220 -11.00 -0.39 -12.02
C ARG A 220 -10.37 -0.14 -13.40
N LYS A 221 -11.01 0.66 -14.25
CA LYS A 221 -10.44 1.08 -15.55
C LYS A 221 -9.12 1.84 -15.39
N ALA A 222 -9.07 2.81 -14.47
CA ALA A 222 -7.86 3.57 -14.16
C ALA A 222 -6.72 2.67 -13.64
N ALA A 223 -7.03 1.69 -12.79
CA ALA A 223 -6.03 0.70 -12.35
C ALA A 223 -5.44 -0.11 -13.50
N ILE A 224 -6.24 -0.44 -14.52
CA ILE A 224 -5.81 -1.19 -15.70
C ILE A 224 -4.99 -0.31 -16.65
N GLN A 225 -5.42 0.93 -16.90
CA GLN A 225 -4.66 1.91 -17.69
C GLN A 225 -3.29 2.18 -17.08
N PHE A 226 -3.22 2.30 -15.74
CA PHE A 226 -1.94 2.38 -15.03
C PHE A 226 -1.03 1.18 -15.29
N LEU A 227 -1.56 -0.05 -15.27
CA LEU A 227 -0.79 -1.26 -15.58
C LEU A 227 -0.32 -1.31 -17.05
N LYS A 228 -1.08 -0.70 -17.96
CA LYS A 228 -0.71 -0.53 -19.38
C LYS A 228 0.27 0.64 -19.60
N LYS A 229 0.61 1.41 -18.56
CA LYS A 229 1.41 2.64 -18.61
C LYS A 229 0.75 3.78 -19.42
N GLU A 230 -0.56 3.74 -19.55
CA GLU A 230 -1.40 4.77 -20.17
C GLU A 230 -1.76 5.82 -19.11
N TYR A 231 -0.76 6.61 -18.71
CA TYR A 231 -0.84 7.47 -17.52
C TYR A 231 -1.78 8.67 -17.70
N ASN A 232 -1.83 9.28 -18.88
CA ASN A 232 -2.72 10.42 -19.13
C ASN A 232 -4.18 9.96 -19.14
N GLU A 233 -4.46 8.86 -19.83
CA GLU A 233 -5.78 8.24 -19.89
C GLU A 233 -6.25 7.76 -18.51
N CYS A 234 -5.32 7.31 -17.68
CA CYS A 234 -5.58 6.96 -16.28
C CYS A 234 -6.00 8.18 -15.45
N LEU A 235 -5.32 9.33 -15.59
CA LEU A 235 -5.67 10.56 -14.87
C LEU A 235 -7.04 11.11 -15.31
N GLU A 236 -7.32 11.11 -16.62
CA GLU A 236 -8.64 11.48 -17.14
C GLU A 236 -9.75 10.59 -16.57
N THR A 237 -9.52 9.28 -16.55
CA THR A 237 -10.48 8.31 -16.00
C THR A 237 -10.66 8.49 -14.48
N CYS A 238 -9.60 8.81 -13.74
CA CYS A 238 -9.69 9.15 -12.31
C CYS A 238 -10.46 10.45 -12.07
N GLN A 239 -10.31 11.45 -12.95
CA GLN A 239 -11.05 12.70 -12.85
C GLN A 239 -12.54 12.48 -13.10
N GLN A 240 -12.91 11.68 -14.11
CA GLN A 240 -14.29 11.24 -14.32
C GLN A 240 -14.85 10.53 -13.08
N ALA A 241 -14.07 9.61 -12.47
CA ALA A 241 -14.48 8.94 -11.24
C ALA A 241 -14.73 9.93 -10.09
N LYS A 242 -13.91 10.97 -9.98
CA LYS A 242 -14.01 12.01 -8.94
C LYS A 242 -15.25 12.88 -9.10
N GLU A 243 -15.60 13.23 -10.34
CA GLU A 243 -16.82 14.01 -10.65
C GLU A 243 -18.09 13.22 -10.34
N LEU A 244 -18.06 11.90 -10.55
CA LEU A 244 -19.17 11.00 -10.27
C LEU A 244 -19.29 10.60 -8.78
N ASP A 245 -18.21 10.74 -7.99
CA ASP A 245 -18.19 10.43 -6.54
C ASP A 245 -18.79 11.55 -5.68
N VAL A 246 -20.04 11.94 -5.97
CA VAL A 246 -20.76 13.04 -5.30
C VAL A 246 -20.84 12.84 -3.76
N GLU A 247 -21.03 11.60 -3.32
CA GLU A 247 -21.09 11.22 -1.90
C GLU A 247 -19.70 11.06 -1.25
N LYS A 248 -18.62 11.26 -2.02
CA LYS A 248 -17.22 11.17 -1.57
C LYS A 248 -16.82 9.83 -0.92
N LYS A 249 -17.51 8.74 -1.26
CA LYS A 249 -17.27 7.40 -0.69
C LYS A 249 -15.98 6.77 -1.22
N ASN A 250 -15.55 7.13 -2.42
CA ASN A 250 -14.40 6.53 -3.11
C ASN A 250 -13.22 7.50 -3.27
N THR A 251 -13.31 8.70 -2.71
CA THR A 251 -12.33 9.77 -2.84
C THR A 251 -10.91 9.32 -2.46
N VAL A 252 -10.78 8.46 -1.44
CA VAL A 252 -9.49 7.89 -1.02
C VAL A 252 -8.92 6.93 -2.08
N GLU A 253 -9.73 6.01 -2.62
CA GLU A 253 -9.28 5.03 -3.62
C GLU A 253 -8.90 5.74 -4.94
N ILE A 254 -9.67 6.75 -5.34
CA ILE A 254 -9.37 7.60 -6.52
C ILE A 254 -8.07 8.38 -6.30
N GLY A 255 -7.91 9.03 -5.15
CA GLY A 255 -6.70 9.79 -4.81
C GLY A 255 -5.44 8.92 -4.77
N GLN A 256 -5.54 7.70 -4.21
CA GLN A 256 -4.45 6.73 -4.22
C GLN A 256 -4.05 6.34 -5.64
N GLN A 257 -5.02 6.16 -6.54
CA GLN A 257 -4.73 5.78 -7.92
C GLN A 257 -4.07 6.93 -8.70
N ILE A 258 -4.51 8.17 -8.50
CA ILE A 258 -3.88 9.38 -9.04
C ILE A 258 -2.43 9.51 -8.54
N ASN A 259 -2.19 9.30 -7.24
CA ASN A 259 -0.85 9.40 -6.67
C ASN A 259 0.12 8.38 -7.28
N LYS A 260 -0.32 7.14 -7.50
CA LYS A 260 0.51 6.12 -8.18
C LYS A 260 0.96 6.59 -9.57
N VAL A 261 0.04 7.18 -10.34
CA VAL A 261 0.36 7.72 -11.67
C VAL A 261 1.43 8.79 -11.56
N TYR A 262 1.26 9.77 -10.66
CA TYR A 262 2.26 10.82 -10.47
C TYR A 262 3.61 10.27 -9.99
N THR A 263 3.64 9.26 -9.12
CA THR A 263 4.89 8.61 -8.71
C THR A 263 5.63 8.00 -9.90
N GLU A 264 4.95 7.24 -10.76
CA GLU A 264 5.60 6.65 -11.93
C GLU A 264 5.99 7.68 -13.00
N MET A 265 5.17 8.72 -13.21
CA MET A 265 5.51 9.83 -14.11
C MET A 265 6.73 10.61 -13.64
N ASN A 266 6.95 10.68 -12.32
CA ASN A 266 8.07 11.40 -11.71
C ASN A 266 9.31 10.52 -11.48
N ARG A 267 9.23 9.21 -11.75
CA ARG A 267 10.33 8.26 -11.56
C ARG A 267 11.57 8.60 -12.40
N GLY A 268 11.39 9.24 -13.57
CA GLY A 268 12.50 9.73 -14.41
C GLY A 268 13.35 10.83 -13.76
N PHE A 269 12.80 11.52 -12.76
CA PHE A 269 13.43 12.60 -12.00
C PHE A 269 14.04 12.12 -10.67
N GLN A 270 13.96 10.83 -10.38
CA GLN A 270 14.64 10.22 -9.24
C GLN A 270 16.06 9.82 -9.62
N ARG A 271 17.02 10.08 -8.73
CA ARG A 271 18.41 9.67 -8.88
C ARG A 271 18.50 8.14 -8.88
N ARG A 272 19.17 7.55 -9.88
CA ARG A 272 19.47 6.11 -9.90
C ARG A 272 20.75 5.85 -9.10
N ASP A 273 20.90 4.63 -8.58
CA ASP A 273 22.01 4.24 -7.70
C ASP A 273 23.39 4.35 -8.38
N ASP A 274 23.44 4.38 -9.71
CA ASP A 274 24.63 4.40 -10.57
C ASP A 274 24.96 5.78 -11.16
N GLU A 275 24.15 6.80 -10.91
CA GLU A 275 24.29 8.12 -11.55
C GLU A 275 24.67 9.23 -10.55
N SER A 276 25.51 10.15 -11.01
CA SER A 276 25.83 11.40 -10.32
C SER A 276 24.67 12.41 -10.39
N GLU A 277 24.72 13.43 -9.54
CA GLU A 277 23.73 14.52 -9.55
C GLU A 277 23.74 15.29 -10.88
N ALA A 278 24.92 15.47 -11.48
CA ALA A 278 25.08 16.08 -12.79
C ALA A 278 24.45 15.25 -13.92
N GLU A 279 24.56 13.91 -13.87
CA GLU A 279 23.94 13.00 -14.84
C GLU A 279 22.41 12.94 -14.67
N THR A 280 21.92 13.02 -13.43
CA THR A 280 20.47 13.10 -13.13
C THR A 280 19.87 14.39 -13.69
N VAL A 281 20.56 15.52 -13.52
CA VAL A 281 20.16 16.82 -14.08
C VAL A 281 20.26 16.83 -15.60
N ALA A 282 21.33 16.29 -16.19
CA ALA A 282 21.48 16.16 -17.63
C ALA A 282 20.37 15.31 -18.25
N ARG A 283 19.98 14.20 -17.62
CA ARG A 283 18.87 13.36 -18.04
C ARG A 283 17.52 14.08 -17.91
N ALA A 284 17.30 14.85 -16.83
CA ALA A 284 16.09 15.64 -16.65
C ALA A 284 15.98 16.78 -17.70
N GLN A 285 17.10 17.37 -18.12
CA GLN A 285 17.16 18.35 -19.23
C GLN A 285 16.94 17.72 -20.60
N GLN A 286 17.36 16.46 -20.76
CA GLN A 286 17.22 15.67 -21.98
C GLN A 286 15.92 14.85 -22.03
N ASP A 287 15.04 14.95 -21.03
CA ASP A 287 13.78 14.24 -21.00
C ASP A 287 12.91 14.67 -22.21
N PRO A 288 12.64 13.77 -23.17
CA PRO A 288 11.94 14.13 -24.40
C PRO A 288 10.53 14.68 -24.13
N GLU A 289 9.92 14.28 -23.02
CA GLU A 289 8.58 14.73 -22.65
C GLU A 289 8.62 16.12 -22.01
N VAL A 290 9.61 16.42 -21.17
CA VAL A 290 9.86 17.79 -20.67
C VAL A 290 10.14 18.74 -21.83
N GLN A 291 10.97 18.34 -22.79
CA GLN A 291 11.25 19.14 -23.99
C GLN A 291 10.01 19.35 -24.85
N ARG A 292 9.17 18.31 -25.00
CA ARG A 292 7.89 18.40 -25.71
C ARG A 292 6.91 19.34 -25.01
N ILE A 293 6.77 19.25 -23.69
CA ILE A 293 5.88 20.11 -22.90
C ILE A 293 6.37 21.57 -22.95
N MET A 294 7.67 21.81 -22.78
CA MET A 294 8.28 23.14 -22.92
C MET A 294 8.25 23.67 -24.36
N GLY A 295 8.11 22.80 -25.35
CA GLY A 295 7.98 23.15 -26.77
C GLY A 295 6.55 23.48 -27.20
N ASP A 296 5.54 23.14 -26.38
CA ASP A 296 4.13 23.38 -26.67
C ASP A 296 3.80 24.89 -26.52
N PRO A 297 3.41 25.59 -27.59
CA PRO A 297 3.05 27.01 -27.54
C PRO A 297 1.89 27.30 -26.58
N ALA A 298 0.92 26.38 -26.47
CA ALA A 298 -0.21 26.53 -25.55
C ALA A 298 0.26 26.47 -24.10
N MET A 299 1.19 25.56 -23.80
CA MET A 299 1.74 25.43 -22.45
C MET A 299 2.62 26.60 -22.04
N ARG A 300 3.39 27.18 -22.97
CA ARG A 300 4.12 28.44 -22.71
C ARG A 300 3.19 29.59 -22.40
N SER A 301 2.08 29.72 -23.14
CA SER A 301 1.09 30.75 -22.89
C SER A 301 0.40 30.56 -21.52
N ILE A 302 0.08 29.32 -21.15
CA ILE A 302 -0.48 28.99 -19.84
C ILE A 302 0.50 29.37 -18.72
N LEU A 303 1.76 28.94 -18.80
CA LEU A 303 2.78 29.27 -17.80
C LEU A 303 3.00 30.78 -17.63
N GLN A 304 2.92 31.55 -18.72
CA GLN A 304 2.98 33.01 -18.68
C GLN A 304 1.75 33.61 -17.97
N GLN A 305 0.54 33.17 -18.33
CA GLN A 305 -0.69 33.60 -17.67
C GLN A 305 -0.71 33.26 -16.18
N MET A 306 -0.14 32.12 -15.78
CA MET A 306 -0.01 31.71 -14.38
C MET A 306 0.96 32.60 -13.58
N GLN A 307 2.00 33.15 -14.22
CA GLN A 307 2.91 34.10 -13.59
C GLN A 307 2.27 35.48 -13.38
N GLU A 308 1.40 35.88 -14.32
CA GLU A 308 0.76 37.19 -14.32
C GLU A 308 -0.52 37.25 -13.47
N ASP A 309 -1.28 36.15 -13.37
CA ASP A 309 -2.56 36.09 -12.66
C ASP A 309 -2.74 34.80 -11.80
N PRO A 310 -2.82 34.93 -10.46
CA PRO A 310 -3.13 33.82 -9.56
C PRO A 310 -4.49 33.13 -9.81
N LYS A 311 -5.47 33.84 -10.39
CA LYS A 311 -6.77 33.23 -10.74
C LYS A 311 -6.69 32.39 -12.00
N ALA A 312 -5.98 32.87 -13.03
CA ALA A 312 -5.65 32.06 -14.21
C ALA A 312 -4.90 30.77 -13.83
N ALA A 313 -4.01 30.84 -12.83
CA ALA A 313 -3.34 29.66 -12.29
C ALA A 313 -4.29 28.63 -11.66
N GLN A 314 -5.30 29.06 -10.91
CA GLN A 314 -6.31 28.15 -10.38
C GLN A 314 -7.19 27.55 -11.48
N GLU A 315 -7.49 28.32 -12.53
CA GLU A 315 -8.37 27.88 -13.61
C GLU A 315 -7.68 26.84 -14.52
N HIS A 316 -6.43 27.08 -14.90
CA HIS A 316 -5.65 26.15 -15.73
C HIS A 316 -5.33 24.84 -15.01
N MET A 317 -5.15 24.88 -13.68
CA MET A 317 -4.93 23.69 -12.85
C MET A 317 -6.18 22.80 -12.71
N LYS A 318 -7.35 23.22 -13.19
CA LYS A 318 -8.54 22.34 -13.28
C LYS A 318 -8.42 21.33 -14.41
N ASN A 319 -7.61 21.59 -15.44
CA ASN A 319 -7.41 20.66 -16.54
C ASN A 319 -6.36 19.59 -16.14
N PRO A 320 -6.71 18.30 -16.09
CA PRO A 320 -5.81 17.24 -15.62
C PRO A 320 -4.51 17.12 -16.42
N GLN A 321 -4.55 17.35 -17.73
CA GLN A 321 -3.37 17.28 -18.60
C GLN A 321 -2.45 18.48 -18.35
N VAL A 322 -3.03 19.67 -18.16
CA VAL A 322 -2.28 20.89 -17.84
C VAL A 322 -1.65 20.78 -16.45
N GLU A 323 -2.40 20.31 -15.46
CA GLU A 323 -1.88 20.03 -14.11
C GLU A 323 -0.75 19.00 -14.14
N ALA A 324 -0.91 17.89 -14.87
CA ALA A 324 0.13 16.86 -15.00
C ALA A 324 1.40 17.41 -15.66
N ASN A 325 1.25 18.18 -16.74
CA ASN A 325 2.35 18.84 -17.44
C ASN A 325 3.07 19.84 -16.51
N ILE A 326 2.33 20.68 -15.80
CA ILE A 326 2.88 21.67 -14.86
C ILE A 326 3.60 20.99 -13.70
N ARG A 327 3.03 19.92 -13.12
CA ARG A 327 3.69 19.14 -12.05
C ARG A 327 4.99 18.50 -12.53
N LYS A 328 5.00 17.96 -13.76
CA LYS A 328 6.20 17.39 -14.39
C LYS A 328 7.28 18.46 -14.63
N LEU A 329 6.87 19.63 -15.14
CA LEU A 329 7.76 20.79 -15.27
C LEU A 329 8.25 21.30 -13.92
N ALA A 330 7.42 21.31 -12.88
CA ALA A 330 7.80 21.74 -11.54
C ALA A 330 8.78 20.75 -10.87
N ALA A 331 8.61 19.45 -11.10
CA ALA A 331 9.57 18.42 -10.66
C ALA A 331 10.92 18.58 -11.37
N ALA A 332 10.91 18.77 -12.70
CA ALA A 332 12.11 19.06 -13.47
C ALA A 332 12.75 20.40 -13.06
N ALA A 333 11.96 21.45 -12.88
CA ALA A 333 12.41 22.77 -12.44
C ALA A 333 12.95 22.74 -10.99
N SER A 334 12.41 21.90 -10.11
CA SER A 334 12.96 21.71 -8.76
C SER A 334 14.36 21.08 -8.79
N LEU A 335 14.65 20.22 -9.78
CA LEU A 335 15.99 19.66 -10.03
C LEU A 335 16.92 20.65 -10.75
N LEU A 336 16.37 21.55 -11.57
CA LEU A 336 17.16 22.56 -12.27
C LEU A 336 17.49 23.74 -11.36
N ASN A 337 16.52 24.20 -10.57
CA ASN A 337 16.67 25.33 -9.65
C ASN A 337 17.61 25.03 -8.47
N SER A 338 17.85 23.76 -8.12
CA SER A 338 18.89 23.40 -7.14
C SER A 338 20.30 23.82 -7.59
N SER A 339 20.53 23.97 -8.90
CA SER A 339 21.80 24.47 -9.47
C SER A 339 21.93 26.01 -9.49
N SER A 340 20.83 26.75 -9.28
CA SER A 340 20.76 28.22 -9.45
C SER A 340 20.54 29.02 -8.16
N LEU A 341 20.54 28.39 -6.99
CA LEU A 341 20.18 29.00 -5.70
C LEU A 341 21.30 29.82 -5.02
N GLN A 342 22.26 30.37 -5.78
CA GLN A 342 23.23 31.34 -5.24
C GLN A 342 22.65 32.75 -5.02
N ASP A 343 21.48 33.08 -5.58
CA ASP A 343 21.02 34.49 -5.70
C ASP A 343 19.75 34.93 -4.94
N ARG A 344 19.36 34.28 -3.83
CA ARG A 344 18.29 34.83 -2.96
C ARG A 344 18.74 35.09 -1.52
N LYS A 345 19.63 36.07 -1.36
CA LYS A 345 19.83 36.81 -0.10
C LYS A 345 18.96 38.07 -0.09
N GLN A 346 17.73 37.98 0.41
CA GLN A 346 16.98 39.16 0.86
C GLN A 346 16.08 38.78 2.04
N CYS A 347 16.62 38.91 3.26
CA CYS A 347 15.82 39.18 4.46
C CYS A 347 15.92 40.69 4.74
N GLN A 348 14.80 41.32 5.13
CA GLN A 348 14.70 42.75 5.40
C GLN A 348 15.72 43.23 6.45
N PRO A 349 16.30 44.44 6.31
CA PRO A 349 17.29 44.97 7.23
C PRO A 349 16.60 45.53 8.48
N GLY A 350 16.74 44.86 9.63
CA GLY A 350 16.19 45.40 10.89
C GLY A 350 16.54 44.66 12.17
N LEU A 351 16.72 43.34 12.15
CA LEU A 351 17.12 42.59 13.36
C LEU A 351 18.59 42.16 13.25
N LYS A 352 19.46 42.72 14.11
CA LYS A 352 20.81 42.19 14.34
C LYS A 352 20.70 40.90 15.16
N TRP A 353 20.58 39.77 14.49
CA TRP A 353 20.67 38.45 15.10
C TRP A 353 22.13 38.17 15.55
N PRO A 354 22.37 37.59 16.73
CA PRO A 354 23.72 37.23 17.17
C PRO A 354 24.31 36.03 16.40
N PHE A 355 23.56 35.43 15.47
CA PHE A 355 24.03 34.37 14.57
C PHE A 355 23.95 34.86 13.13
N GLN A 356 25.08 35.29 12.57
CA GLN A 356 25.20 35.88 11.23
C GLN A 356 25.21 34.86 10.07
N ALA A 357 24.64 33.67 10.24
CA ALA A 357 24.67 32.59 9.22
C ALA A 357 23.26 32.22 8.73
N ALA A 358 23.19 31.78 7.47
CA ALA A 358 21.99 31.49 6.69
C ALA A 358 21.15 30.35 7.28
N VAL A 359 20.33 30.66 8.28
CA VAL A 359 19.22 29.80 8.71
C VAL A 359 18.08 29.97 7.71
N LEU A 360 17.48 28.86 7.26
CA LEU A 360 16.32 28.92 6.39
C LEU A 360 15.13 29.41 7.23
N CYS A 361 14.87 30.71 7.13
CA CYS A 361 13.80 31.39 7.84
C CYS A 361 12.63 31.57 6.88
N GLU A 362 11.56 30.81 7.11
CA GLU A 362 10.33 30.93 6.34
C GLU A 362 9.21 31.48 7.23
N ALA A 363 8.54 32.54 6.77
CA ALA A 363 7.31 32.99 7.38
C ALA A 363 6.14 32.19 6.78
N CYS A 364 5.29 31.61 7.62
CA CYS A 364 4.06 30.96 7.17
C CYS A 364 2.86 31.42 8.00
N LYS A 365 1.67 31.33 7.43
CA LYS A 365 0.42 31.64 8.14
C LYS A 365 -0.33 30.34 8.43
N LEU A 366 -0.56 30.05 9.71
CA LEU A 366 -1.35 28.91 10.16
C LEU A 366 -2.51 29.44 11.02
N ASN A 367 -3.77 29.11 10.67
CA ASN A 367 -4.97 29.57 11.40
C ASN A 367 -4.98 31.07 11.72
N ASN A 368 -4.59 31.91 10.75
CA ASN A 368 -4.42 33.36 10.88
C ASN A 368 -3.28 33.88 11.77
N GLN A 369 -2.48 33.01 12.40
CA GLN A 369 -1.27 33.41 13.11
C GLN A 369 -0.04 33.34 12.20
N LEU A 370 0.82 34.37 12.25
CA LEU A 370 2.08 34.39 11.53
C LEU A 370 3.13 33.64 12.35
N LEU A 371 3.63 32.54 11.81
CA LEU A 371 4.68 31.72 12.41
C LEU A 371 6.00 31.94 11.66
N GLN A 372 7.08 32.01 12.42
CA GLN A 372 8.44 31.92 11.92
C GLN A 372 8.91 30.47 12.04
N LYS A 373 9.28 29.87 10.92
CA LYS A 373 9.98 28.59 10.86
C LYS A 373 11.47 28.87 10.78
N ILE A 374 12.24 28.17 11.61
CA ILE A 374 13.68 28.27 11.73
C ILE A 374 14.20 26.85 11.72
N LEU A 375 14.59 26.38 10.54
CA LEU A 375 14.87 24.97 10.31
C LEU A 375 16.37 24.68 10.36
N ASN A 376 16.72 23.46 10.76
CA ASN A 376 18.06 22.88 10.69
C ASN A 376 19.13 23.60 11.51
N ILE A 377 18.80 24.01 12.74
CA ILE A 377 19.77 24.57 13.68
C ILE A 377 20.69 23.44 14.17
N PRO A 378 22.00 23.46 13.85
CA PRO A 378 22.91 22.45 14.35
C PRO A 378 23.13 22.64 15.86
N TYR A 379 22.95 21.58 16.63
CA TYR A 379 23.18 21.60 18.08
C TYR A 379 24.42 20.79 18.49
N ALA A 380 24.91 19.92 17.61
CA ALA A 380 26.10 19.10 17.82
C ALA A 380 26.72 18.71 16.46
N THR A 381 27.89 18.07 16.49
CA THR A 381 28.55 17.54 15.28
C THR A 381 29.16 16.16 15.57
N VAL A 382 29.07 15.28 14.58
CA VAL A 382 29.71 13.96 14.59
C VAL A 382 31.01 14.06 13.78
N ARG A 383 32.17 13.96 14.44
CA ARG A 383 33.48 14.06 13.76
C ARG A 383 33.94 12.75 13.13
N ARG A 384 33.41 11.62 13.60
CA ARG A 384 33.75 10.26 13.15
C ARG A 384 32.64 9.30 13.52
N ALA A 385 32.38 8.29 12.68
CA ALA A 385 31.50 7.17 13.02
C ALA A 385 31.95 6.49 14.33
N LEU A 386 31.01 5.89 15.06
CA LEU A 386 31.27 5.12 16.29
C LEU A 386 32.10 5.91 17.33
N ALA A 387 31.72 7.16 17.57
CA ALA A 387 32.35 8.05 18.55
C ALA A 387 31.32 9.00 19.18
N SER A 388 31.65 9.55 20.35
CA SER A 388 30.84 10.57 21.01
C SER A 388 30.71 11.84 20.16
N SER A 389 29.56 12.50 20.29
CA SER A 389 29.34 13.83 19.71
C SER A 389 30.21 14.88 20.39
N SER A 390 30.63 15.89 19.64
CA SER A 390 31.32 17.07 20.19
C SER A 390 30.41 18.30 20.13
N GLN A 391 30.62 19.26 21.04
CA GLN A 391 29.99 20.57 20.93
C GLN A 391 30.22 21.16 19.52
N SER A 392 29.17 21.77 18.97
CA SER A 392 29.14 22.22 17.59
C SER A 392 30.28 23.18 17.27
N GLY A 393 30.96 22.95 16.13
CA GLY A 393 31.85 23.93 15.51
C GLY A 393 31.07 25.09 14.85
N PRO A 394 31.72 25.95 14.04
CA PRO A 394 31.02 27.04 13.35
C PRO A 394 29.84 26.54 12.51
N LEU A 395 28.77 27.34 12.46
CA LEU A 395 27.54 27.06 11.71
C LEU A 395 27.86 26.70 10.24
N VAL A 396 27.55 25.46 9.84
CA VAL A 396 27.63 25.04 8.44
C VAL A 396 26.33 25.42 7.75
N THR A 397 26.42 26.34 6.79
CA THR A 397 25.30 26.72 5.93
C THR A 397 25.14 25.70 4.82
N SER A 398 24.09 24.87 4.86
CA SER A 398 23.68 24.11 3.67
C SER A 398 22.16 24.26 3.45
N PRO A 399 21.74 24.47 2.18
CA PRO A 399 20.40 24.96 1.84
C PRO A 399 19.28 23.92 1.99
N ARG A 400 19.57 22.63 2.13
CA ARG A 400 18.62 21.54 2.44
C ARG A 400 19.42 20.48 3.19
N LEU A 401 19.02 20.13 4.41
CA LEU A 401 19.83 19.27 5.27
C LEU A 401 19.04 18.22 6.05
N PRO A 402 19.71 17.12 6.43
CA PRO A 402 19.17 15.78 6.30
C PRO A 402 18.92 15.10 7.64
N ALA A 403 18.08 14.05 7.61
CA ALA A 403 17.96 13.13 8.73
C ALA A 403 19.18 12.21 8.83
N TYR A 404 19.27 11.45 9.92
CA TYR A 404 20.26 10.39 10.03
C TYR A 404 20.00 9.27 9.01
N PRO A 405 21.04 8.69 8.36
CA PRO A 405 20.87 7.54 7.47
C PRO A 405 20.04 6.43 8.12
N GLN A 406 19.14 5.82 7.34
CA GLN A 406 18.20 4.80 7.78
C GLN A 406 18.26 3.56 6.86
N PRO A 407 17.87 2.36 7.33
CA PRO A 407 18.03 1.12 6.56
C PRO A 407 17.14 1.03 5.31
N THR A 408 16.03 1.77 5.31
CA THR A 408 15.08 1.83 4.20
C THR A 408 14.97 3.27 3.72
N ASN A 409 15.01 3.46 2.39
CA ASN A 409 14.78 4.77 1.79
C ASN A 409 13.32 5.24 1.96
N ASP A 410 12.38 4.30 2.08
CA ASP A 410 10.98 4.59 2.38
C ASP A 410 10.82 4.84 3.88
N ASN A 411 10.41 6.06 4.24
CA ASN A 411 9.96 6.34 5.59
C ASN A 411 8.58 5.68 5.78
N PRO A 412 8.42 4.66 6.65
CA PRO A 412 7.15 3.98 6.83
C PRO A 412 6.05 4.94 7.32
N LEU A 413 6.40 6.06 7.97
CA LEU A 413 5.44 7.10 8.37
C LEU A 413 4.87 7.85 7.16
N ALA A 414 5.57 7.92 6.02
CA ALA A 414 5.05 8.51 4.78
C ALA A 414 3.82 7.76 4.26
N ASN A 415 3.78 6.44 4.46
CA ASN A 415 2.65 5.58 4.08
C ASN A 415 1.52 5.55 5.12
N LEU A 416 1.74 6.14 6.30
CA LEU A 416 0.80 6.15 7.42
C LEU A 416 0.08 7.50 7.59
N THR A 417 0.58 8.57 6.97
CA THR A 417 -0.08 9.88 6.98
C THR A 417 -1.07 10.02 5.82
N ASN A 418 -2.25 10.55 6.13
CA ASN A 418 -3.26 10.90 5.12
C ASN A 418 -3.03 12.29 4.51
N ASP A 419 -2.07 13.07 5.02
CA ASP A 419 -1.69 14.38 4.46
C ASP A 419 -0.64 14.19 3.35
N PRO A 420 -0.97 14.52 2.08
CA PRO A 420 -0.05 14.38 0.95
C PRO A 420 1.21 15.24 1.09
N THR A 421 1.13 16.37 1.80
CA THR A 421 2.27 17.27 2.02
C THR A 421 3.26 16.63 2.98
N THR A 422 2.76 16.13 4.11
CA THR A 422 3.55 15.37 5.08
C THR A 422 4.09 14.07 4.46
N ALA A 423 3.30 13.34 3.66
CA ALA A 423 3.77 12.13 2.99
C ALA A 423 4.93 12.42 2.04
N THR A 424 4.81 13.48 1.25
CA THR A 424 5.84 13.92 0.31
C THR A 424 7.10 14.36 1.05
N ALA A 425 6.97 15.19 2.09
CA ALA A 425 8.07 15.63 2.93
C ALA A 425 8.82 14.45 3.59
N LEU A 426 8.10 13.42 4.05
CA LEU A 426 8.67 12.21 4.63
C LEU A 426 9.34 11.31 3.57
N SER A 427 8.88 11.35 2.32
CA SER A 427 9.47 10.58 1.20
C SER A 427 10.68 11.26 0.56
N SER A 428 10.86 12.57 0.77
CA SER A 428 11.95 13.37 0.20
C SER A 428 13.07 13.67 1.21
N ILE A 429 13.14 12.92 2.32
CA ILE A 429 14.16 13.11 3.35
C ILE A 429 15.54 12.80 2.75
N GLN A 430 16.45 13.77 2.84
CA GLN A 430 17.87 13.57 2.55
C GLN A 430 18.55 12.98 3.79
N TYR A 431 19.67 12.26 3.60
CA TYR A 431 20.44 11.64 4.68
C TYR A 431 21.89 12.14 4.70
N SER A 432 22.45 12.46 5.88
CA SER A 432 23.89 12.74 6.07
C SER A 432 24.32 12.31 7.45
N GLU A 433 25.54 11.79 7.55
CA GLU A 433 26.18 11.47 8.82
C GLU A 433 26.67 12.72 9.55
N GLU A 434 27.24 13.69 8.83
CA GLU A 434 27.92 14.85 9.43
C GLU A 434 26.95 15.93 9.91
N HIS A 435 25.81 16.08 9.24
CA HIS A 435 24.87 17.19 9.45
C HIS A 435 23.52 16.76 10.04
N CYS A 436 23.42 15.52 10.54
CA CYS A 436 22.19 14.96 11.10
C CYS A 436 21.76 15.56 12.45
N LEU A 437 22.69 16.07 13.26
CA LEU A 437 22.41 16.55 14.62
C LEU A 437 21.90 17.99 14.59
N ASN A 438 20.66 18.13 14.14
CA ASN A 438 19.98 19.40 13.94
C ASN A 438 18.59 19.40 14.58
N MET A 439 18.05 20.62 14.75
CA MET A 439 16.69 20.84 15.23
C MET A 439 15.95 21.88 14.40
N ASN A 440 14.63 21.81 14.43
CA ASN A 440 13.73 22.80 13.84
C ASN A 440 12.99 23.53 14.96
N ILE A 441 12.78 24.84 14.79
CA ILE A 441 12.02 25.68 15.71
C ILE A 441 10.89 26.37 14.93
N TYR A 442 9.69 26.32 15.48
CA TYR A 442 8.49 27.00 15.03
C TYR A 442 8.06 27.91 16.18
N THR A 443 7.98 29.21 15.90
CA THR A 443 7.64 30.21 16.92
C THR A 443 6.75 31.28 16.33
N PRO A 444 5.72 31.77 17.04
CA PRO A 444 4.93 32.89 16.55
C PRO A 444 5.80 34.13 16.37
N PHE A 445 5.62 34.82 15.25
CA PHE A 445 6.48 35.93 14.85
C PHE A 445 6.50 37.06 15.88
N GLU A 446 5.38 37.28 16.57
CA GLU A 446 5.27 38.30 17.62
C GLU A 446 6.29 38.10 18.75
N HIS A 447 6.53 36.84 19.18
CA HIS A 447 7.38 36.50 20.33
C HIS A 447 8.88 36.54 20.03
N LEU A 448 9.30 36.84 18.80
CA LEU A 448 10.72 36.98 18.45
C LEU A 448 11.34 38.28 18.97
N ASN A 449 10.53 39.27 19.35
CA ASN A 449 11.01 40.51 19.94
C ASN A 449 11.26 40.35 21.45
N LYS A 450 12.48 40.67 21.90
CA LYS A 450 12.97 40.55 23.30
C LYS A 450 12.15 41.32 24.36
N THR A 451 11.19 42.14 23.96
CA THR A 451 10.32 42.91 24.85
C THR A 451 9.03 42.18 25.21
N GLN A 452 8.77 40.99 24.64
CA GLN A 452 7.57 40.22 24.89
C GLN A 452 7.75 39.15 25.97
N THR A 453 6.62 38.67 26.50
CA THR A 453 6.60 37.58 27.48
C THR A 453 7.07 36.29 26.81
N LEU A 454 7.97 35.56 27.48
CA LEU A 454 8.46 34.26 27.01
C LEU A 454 7.34 33.21 27.06
N ILE A 455 7.26 32.37 26.02
CA ILE A 455 6.21 31.34 25.89
C ILE A 455 6.70 29.95 26.31
N PRO A 456 5.81 29.05 26.77
CA PRO A 456 6.18 27.65 27.01
C PRO A 456 6.78 26.99 25.76
N VAL A 457 7.64 25.99 25.96
CA VAL A 457 8.36 25.32 24.86
C VAL A 457 7.98 23.84 24.83
N MET A 458 7.53 23.34 23.68
CA MET A 458 7.33 21.90 23.45
C MET A 458 8.45 21.31 22.59
N VAL A 459 9.14 20.28 23.07
CA VAL A 459 10.26 19.63 22.37
C VAL A 459 9.88 18.19 21.99
N TRP A 460 9.79 17.93 20.68
CA TRP A 460 9.46 16.65 20.10
C TRP A 460 10.69 15.75 19.91
N ILE A 461 10.61 14.53 20.44
CA ILE A 461 11.56 13.44 20.18
C ILE A 461 10.83 12.36 19.40
N HIS A 462 11.27 12.10 18.16
CA HIS A 462 10.58 11.18 17.26
C HIS A 462 10.71 9.70 17.67
N GLY A 463 9.70 8.90 17.30
CA GLY A 463 9.71 7.45 17.44
C GLY A 463 10.47 6.72 16.31
N GLY A 464 10.15 5.43 16.11
CA GLY A 464 10.73 4.58 15.06
C GLY A 464 11.61 3.42 15.55
N GLY A 465 11.39 2.95 16.79
CA GLY A 465 12.05 1.75 17.34
C GLY A 465 13.57 1.83 17.38
N PHE A 466 14.13 3.05 17.54
CA PHE A 466 15.56 3.35 17.46
C PHE A 466 16.25 2.97 16.14
N LEU A 467 15.47 2.64 15.11
CA LEU A 467 15.94 2.21 13.80
C LEU A 467 15.68 3.27 12.73
N THR A 468 14.51 3.90 12.77
CA THR A 468 14.05 4.91 11.82
C THR A 468 13.49 6.14 12.55
N GLY A 469 13.14 7.18 11.80
CA GLY A 469 12.49 8.41 12.32
C GLY A 469 13.21 9.69 11.90
N SER A 470 12.52 10.84 12.00
CA SER A 470 13.08 12.15 11.65
C SER A 470 12.27 13.30 12.26
N ASN A 471 12.92 14.43 12.47
CA ASN A 471 12.33 15.73 12.83
C ASN A 471 11.66 16.48 11.66
N ALA A 472 11.61 15.89 10.47
CA ALA A 472 11.00 16.49 9.28
C ALA A 472 9.46 16.57 9.33
N LEU A 473 8.83 16.06 10.41
CA LEU A 473 7.39 16.16 10.61
C LEU A 473 6.98 17.62 10.93
N PRO A 474 6.13 18.26 10.13
CA PRO A 474 5.96 19.72 10.14
C PRO A 474 5.06 20.29 11.28
N GLN A 475 4.90 19.59 12.40
CA GLN A 475 3.79 19.83 13.34
C GLN A 475 4.16 20.26 14.76
N TYR A 476 5.44 20.57 15.07
CA TYR A 476 5.89 20.71 16.47
C TYR A 476 6.75 21.95 16.71
N ASP A 477 6.63 22.58 17.89
CA ASP A 477 7.34 23.81 18.27
C ASP A 477 8.86 23.68 18.16
N VAL A 478 9.45 22.66 18.78
CA VAL A 478 10.86 22.29 18.60
C VAL A 478 10.94 20.80 18.26
N SER A 479 11.67 20.41 17.22
CA SER A 479 11.81 18.99 16.85
C SER A 479 13.26 18.64 16.56
N ILE A 480 13.78 17.55 17.12
CA ILE A 480 15.20 17.19 17.08
C ILE A 480 15.45 15.90 16.29
N ASN A 481 16.53 15.86 15.50
CA ASN A 481 17.09 14.62 14.94
C ASN A 481 18.19 14.10 15.86
N TYR A 482 18.40 12.78 15.90
CA TYR A 482 19.47 12.13 16.67
C TYR A 482 19.94 10.85 15.97
N ARG A 483 21.08 10.27 16.38
CA ARG A 483 21.59 9.04 15.76
C ARG A 483 20.74 7.81 16.08
N LEU A 484 20.62 6.92 15.10
CA LEU A 484 19.83 5.69 15.14
C LEU A 484 20.70 4.45 14.86
N ASN A 485 20.13 3.26 15.02
CA ASN A 485 20.74 1.99 14.63
C ASN A 485 22.12 1.77 15.33
N TYR A 486 23.09 1.11 14.69
CA TYR A 486 24.41 0.86 15.26
C TYR A 486 25.11 2.13 15.75
N LEU A 487 24.91 3.22 15.02
CA LEU A 487 25.63 4.46 15.26
C LEU A 487 25.01 5.30 16.38
N GLY A 488 23.77 4.95 16.80
CA GLY A 488 23.10 5.52 17.95
C GLY A 488 23.18 4.65 19.21
N PHE A 489 23.09 3.32 19.09
CA PHE A 489 22.78 2.46 20.25
C PHE A 489 23.66 1.20 20.38
N MET A 490 24.62 0.96 19.49
CA MET A 490 25.55 -0.18 19.65
C MET A 490 26.61 0.13 20.71
N SER A 491 26.95 -0.89 21.49
CA SER A 491 28.13 -0.91 22.37
C SER A 491 28.88 -2.23 22.23
N SER A 492 30.18 -2.26 22.51
CA SER A 492 30.97 -3.50 22.51
C SER A 492 32.22 -3.40 23.38
N GLN A 493 32.83 -4.55 23.70
CA GLN A 493 34.09 -4.56 24.43
C GLN A 493 35.23 -3.92 23.63
N GLU A 494 35.22 -4.04 22.31
CA GLU A 494 36.18 -3.38 21.42
C GLU A 494 36.06 -1.85 21.50
N LEU A 495 34.83 -1.32 21.54
CA LEU A 495 34.61 0.13 21.68
C LEU A 495 35.08 0.64 23.05
N VAL A 496 34.90 -0.16 24.11
CA VAL A 496 35.47 0.12 25.44
C VAL A 496 37.00 0.21 25.37
N GLN A 497 37.65 -0.74 24.70
CA GLN A 497 39.11 -0.75 24.53
C GLN A 497 39.61 0.46 23.74
N ASP A 498 38.94 0.85 22.65
CA ASP A 498 39.29 2.01 21.83
C ASP A 498 39.18 3.33 22.61
N VAL A 499 38.19 3.47 23.48
CA VAL A 499 38.09 4.64 24.36
C VAL A 499 39.25 4.66 25.37
N HIS A 500 39.55 3.54 26.02
CA HIS A 500 40.64 3.47 27.01
C HIS A 500 42.04 3.65 26.40
N SER A 501 42.29 3.13 25.19
CA SER A 501 43.57 3.33 24.51
C SER A 501 43.78 4.78 24.10
N ASN A 502 42.74 5.46 23.59
CA ASN A 502 42.80 6.88 23.23
C ASN A 502 42.99 7.78 24.47
N GLN A 503 42.42 7.43 25.63
CA GLN A 503 42.67 8.16 26.88
C GLN A 503 44.12 8.04 27.36
N ARG A 504 44.77 6.88 27.19
CA ARG A 504 46.18 6.68 27.59
C ARG A 504 47.18 7.45 26.71
N ASN A 505 46.84 7.73 25.46
CA ASN A 505 47.71 8.41 24.48
C ASN A 505 47.60 9.96 24.50
N GLY A 506 47.19 10.56 25.62
CA GLY A 506 47.17 12.02 25.80
C GLY A 506 45.87 12.72 25.39
N GLY A 507 44.81 11.97 25.10
CA GLY A 507 43.45 12.51 24.93
C GLY A 507 42.79 12.85 26.26
N GLY A 508 43.35 13.80 27.00
CA GLY A 508 42.87 14.20 28.33
C GLY A 508 41.47 14.79 28.30
N LEU A 509 40.45 13.96 28.50
CA LEU A 509 39.15 14.37 29.05
C LEU A 509 38.55 13.20 29.84
N LEU A 510 38.57 13.29 31.17
CA LEU A 510 37.59 12.62 32.03
C LEU A 510 36.29 13.43 31.92
N SER A 511 35.57 13.28 30.81
CA SER A 511 34.28 13.94 30.59
C SER A 511 33.16 12.92 30.77
N SER A 512 32.10 13.32 31.47
CA SER A 512 30.81 12.60 31.61
C SER A 512 30.06 12.37 30.28
N THR A 513 30.71 12.66 29.14
CA THR A 513 30.19 12.54 27.78
C THR A 513 30.88 11.43 26.96
N ILE A 514 31.88 10.74 27.53
CA ILE A 514 32.56 9.63 26.85
C ILE A 514 31.80 8.33 27.17
N THR A 515 30.98 7.88 26.22
CA THR A 515 30.27 6.59 26.30
C THR A 515 30.74 5.67 25.18
N VAL A 516 30.60 4.36 25.41
CA VAL A 516 30.96 3.29 24.48
C VAL A 516 29.75 2.80 23.67
N GLY A 517 28.70 3.61 23.63
CA GLY A 517 27.38 3.37 23.02
C GLY A 517 26.37 4.42 23.47
N ASN A 518 25.06 4.17 23.28
CA ASN A 518 23.96 5.09 23.65
C ASN A 518 24.08 6.54 23.15
N TRP A 519 24.87 6.74 22.10
CA TRP A 519 25.10 8.04 21.51
C TRP A 519 23.81 8.75 21.07
N GLY A 520 22.78 8.02 20.65
CA GLY A 520 21.47 8.61 20.35
C GLY A 520 20.82 9.31 21.55
N LEU A 521 20.96 8.75 22.76
CA LEU A 521 20.49 9.40 24.00
C LEU A 521 21.35 10.61 24.38
N LEU A 522 22.66 10.54 24.16
CA LEU A 522 23.54 11.70 24.35
C LEU A 522 23.23 12.82 23.37
N ASP A 523 22.94 12.50 22.11
CA ASP A 523 22.56 13.47 21.10
C ASP A 523 21.26 14.17 21.52
N GLN A 524 20.29 13.44 22.06
CA GLN A 524 19.04 14.02 22.59
C GLN A 524 19.30 14.92 23.81
N ARG A 525 20.16 14.49 24.74
CA ARG A 525 20.60 15.29 25.89
C ARG A 525 21.23 16.62 25.43
N MET A 526 22.15 16.58 24.48
CA MET A 526 22.82 17.78 23.95
C MET A 526 21.81 18.73 23.29
N ALA A 527 20.79 18.21 22.61
CA ALA A 527 19.72 19.03 22.05
C ALA A 527 18.90 19.73 23.15
N LEU A 528 18.58 19.03 24.24
CA LEU A 528 17.86 19.61 25.38
C LEU A 528 18.70 20.64 26.15
N GLU A 529 20.00 20.40 26.32
CA GLU A 529 20.95 21.38 26.86
C GLU A 529 21.02 22.63 25.97
N TRP A 530 21.02 22.44 24.64
CA TRP A 530 20.96 23.54 23.69
C TRP A 530 19.67 24.35 23.84
N VAL A 531 18.52 23.69 23.93
CA VAL A 531 17.21 24.36 24.13
C VAL A 531 17.25 25.17 25.42
N ARG A 532 17.68 24.58 26.53
CA ARG A 532 17.81 25.29 27.83
C ARG A 532 18.72 26.51 27.73
N GLY A 533 19.83 26.40 26.99
CA GLY A 533 20.80 27.49 26.81
C GLY A 533 20.35 28.61 25.86
N HIS A 534 19.51 28.31 24.85
CA HIS A 534 19.32 29.21 23.71
C HIS A 534 17.88 29.55 23.35
N ILE A 535 16.87 28.79 23.82
CA ILE A 535 15.49 28.93 23.33
C ILE A 535 14.85 30.30 23.63
N HIS A 536 15.36 31.01 24.64
CA HIS A 536 14.96 32.39 24.96
C HIS A 536 15.25 33.39 23.82
N ASN A 537 16.22 33.10 22.95
CA ASN A 537 16.47 33.91 21.76
C ASN A 537 15.40 33.76 20.68
N PHE A 538 14.52 32.76 20.83
CA PHE A 538 13.42 32.44 19.91
C PHE A 538 12.05 32.70 20.55
N GLY A 539 12.02 33.42 21.68
CA GLY A 539 10.80 33.75 22.43
C GLY A 539 10.39 32.70 23.47
N GLY A 540 11.10 31.57 23.59
CA GLY A 540 10.73 30.47 24.48
C GLY A 540 11.25 30.62 25.92
N ASN A 541 10.51 30.11 26.89
CA ASN A 541 10.89 30.06 28.29
C ASN A 541 11.66 28.77 28.60
N ALA A 542 12.97 28.89 28.82
CA ALA A 542 13.85 27.76 29.15
C ALA A 542 13.54 27.08 30.50
N SER A 543 12.74 27.72 31.37
CA SER A 543 12.28 27.13 32.64
C SER A 543 10.87 26.53 32.55
N ASP A 544 10.29 26.50 31.34
CA ASP A 544 8.95 25.97 31.07
C ASP A 544 8.95 25.08 29.82
N VAL A 545 9.81 24.06 29.84
CA VAL A 545 10.00 23.11 28.76
C VAL A 545 9.20 21.83 29.01
N THR A 546 8.41 21.43 28.02
CA THR A 546 7.68 20.16 27.97
C THR A 546 8.26 19.28 26.86
N VAL A 547 8.89 18.17 27.21
CA VAL A 547 9.31 17.17 26.21
C VAL A 547 8.16 16.25 25.89
N PHE A 548 8.04 15.84 24.63
CA PHE A 548 7.03 14.86 24.23
C PHE A 548 7.53 13.98 23.09
N GLY A 549 7.03 12.75 23.04
CA GLY A 549 7.49 11.75 22.10
C GLY A 549 6.55 10.57 22.01
N GLU A 550 6.68 9.81 20.93
CA GLU A 550 5.90 8.60 20.66
C GLU A 550 6.82 7.37 20.51
N SER A 551 6.35 6.22 20.99
CA SER A 551 7.06 4.94 20.90
C SER A 551 8.50 5.02 21.43
N ALA A 552 9.51 4.88 20.56
CA ALA A 552 10.91 5.00 20.94
C ALA A 552 11.28 6.41 21.45
N GLY A 553 10.62 7.46 20.98
CA GLY A 553 10.79 8.83 21.48
C GLY A 553 10.25 8.99 22.90
N ALA A 554 9.08 8.40 23.18
CA ALA A 554 8.54 8.30 24.55
C ALA A 554 9.45 7.47 25.46
N THR A 555 9.99 6.37 24.94
CA THR A 555 10.97 5.52 25.64
C THR A 555 12.23 6.32 25.98
N SER A 556 12.77 7.10 25.05
CA SER A 556 13.88 8.03 25.25
C SER A 556 13.61 9.02 26.39
N ILE A 557 12.42 9.63 26.44
CA ILE A 557 12.02 10.51 27.55
C ILE A 557 12.05 9.76 28.88
N GLY A 558 11.57 8.52 28.91
CA GLY A 558 11.67 7.64 30.08
C GLY A 558 13.11 7.45 30.57
N TYR A 559 14.09 7.30 29.66
CA TYR A 559 15.50 7.26 30.03
C TYR A 559 16.00 8.60 30.57
N HIS A 560 15.65 9.72 29.94
CA HIS A 560 16.04 11.05 30.45
C HIS A 560 15.47 11.36 31.84
N LEU A 561 14.31 10.80 32.21
CA LEU A 561 13.77 10.90 33.57
C LEU A 561 14.60 10.12 34.60
N LEU A 562 15.16 8.97 34.21
CA LEU A 562 15.84 8.04 35.12
C LEU A 562 17.35 8.26 35.23
N ILE A 563 17.98 8.89 34.22
CA ILE A 563 19.42 9.17 34.20
C ILE A 563 19.67 10.45 35.02
N PRO A 564 20.34 10.38 36.18
CA PRO A 564 20.52 11.54 37.06
C PRO A 564 21.23 12.72 36.40
N GLU A 565 22.18 12.45 35.51
CA GLU A 565 22.94 13.45 34.77
C GLU A 565 22.07 14.24 33.76
N HIS A 566 20.83 13.77 33.50
CA HIS A 566 19.85 14.41 32.62
C HIS A 566 18.78 15.19 33.39
N HIS A 567 18.82 15.19 34.72
CA HIS A 567 17.87 15.96 35.54
C HIS A 567 18.04 17.47 35.33
N GLY A 568 16.93 18.20 35.37
CA GLY A 568 16.84 19.65 35.16
C GLY A 568 16.84 20.08 33.69
N LEU A 569 16.76 19.15 32.73
CA LEU A 569 16.71 19.47 31.30
C LEU A 569 15.32 19.92 30.82
N PHE A 570 14.25 19.49 31.50
CA PHE A 570 12.87 19.87 31.20
C PHE A 570 12.00 19.78 32.45
N GLN A 571 10.81 20.38 32.42
CA GLN A 571 9.91 20.45 33.59
C GLN A 571 8.69 19.56 33.44
N ARG A 572 8.28 19.18 32.22
CA ARG A 572 7.13 18.30 31.98
C ARG A 572 7.42 17.31 30.87
N ALA A 573 6.73 16.18 30.89
CA ALA A 573 6.87 15.13 29.89
C ALA A 573 5.49 14.66 29.39
N ILE A 574 5.38 14.35 28.09
CA ILE A 574 4.26 13.62 27.50
C ILE A 574 4.80 12.39 26.78
N MET A 575 4.42 11.20 27.25
CA MET A 575 4.94 9.91 26.79
C MET A 575 3.83 9.10 26.12
N GLN A 576 3.84 9.06 24.79
CA GLN A 576 2.80 8.40 24.00
C GLN A 576 3.26 6.98 23.63
N SER A 577 2.59 5.96 24.18
CA SER A 577 2.82 4.56 23.82
C SER A 577 4.28 4.11 24.03
N GLY A 578 4.93 4.57 25.11
CA GLY A 578 6.27 4.12 25.43
C GLY A 578 6.82 4.66 26.75
N THR A 579 7.65 3.84 27.40
CA THR A 579 8.42 4.14 28.62
C THR A 579 9.80 3.48 28.56
N ALA A 580 10.67 3.77 29.53
CA ALA A 580 11.98 3.11 29.64
C ALA A 580 11.89 1.56 29.67
N THR A 581 10.76 0.99 30.10
CA THR A 581 10.56 -0.47 30.16
C THR A 581 9.88 -1.06 28.93
N THR A 582 9.26 -0.25 28.07
CA THR A 582 8.74 -0.65 26.73
C THR A 582 9.88 -1.18 25.87
N ILE A 583 11.01 -0.47 25.86
CA ILE A 583 12.27 -0.90 25.24
C ILE A 583 13.37 -0.81 26.30
N ALA A 584 13.41 -1.81 27.17
CA ALA A 584 14.42 -1.92 28.22
C ALA A 584 15.83 -2.11 27.63
N ALA A 585 16.82 -1.57 28.34
CA ALA A 585 18.20 -1.62 27.91
C ALA A 585 18.73 -3.06 27.93
N GLY A 586 19.39 -3.46 26.83
CA GLY A 586 20.12 -4.72 26.75
C GLY A 586 21.45 -4.63 27.47
N ARG A 587 22.10 -5.77 27.76
CA ARG A 587 23.46 -5.76 28.32
C ARG A 587 24.48 -5.47 27.21
N ALA A 588 25.47 -4.64 27.49
CA ALA A 588 26.50 -4.32 26.51
C ALA A 588 27.25 -5.57 26.04
N GLU A 589 27.49 -6.52 26.95
CA GLU A 589 28.23 -7.77 26.69
C GLU A 589 27.42 -8.82 25.91
N ILE A 590 26.10 -8.63 25.78
CA ILE A 590 25.21 -9.57 25.10
C ILE A 590 24.55 -8.90 23.90
N GLU A 591 23.60 -8.00 24.12
CA GLU A 591 22.88 -7.32 23.07
C GLU A 591 23.80 -6.39 22.27
N GLY A 592 24.62 -5.59 22.97
CA GLY A 592 25.61 -4.72 22.34
C GLY A 592 26.62 -5.51 21.51
N GLN A 593 27.29 -6.49 22.12
CA GLN A 593 28.28 -7.32 21.45
C GLN A 593 27.70 -8.06 20.24
N ARG A 594 26.46 -8.55 20.34
CA ARG A 594 25.78 -9.18 19.19
C ARG A 594 25.67 -8.24 17.99
N TYR A 595 25.39 -6.95 18.21
CA TYR A 595 25.35 -5.95 17.13
C TYR A 595 26.73 -5.75 16.51
N PHE A 596 27.76 -5.64 17.33
CA PHE A 596 29.14 -5.46 16.87
C PHE A 596 29.63 -6.67 16.07
N ASP A 597 29.47 -7.89 16.60
CA ASP A 597 29.87 -9.11 15.91
C ASP A 597 29.10 -9.30 14.59
N HIS A 598 27.85 -8.84 14.54
CA HIS A 598 27.10 -8.85 13.29
C HIS A 598 27.76 -7.95 12.23
N LEU A 599 28.17 -6.73 12.58
CA LEU A 599 28.91 -5.86 11.67
C LEU A 599 30.24 -6.50 11.24
N CYS A 600 30.98 -7.10 12.18
CA CYS A 600 32.23 -7.78 11.85
C CYS A 600 32.01 -8.93 10.86
N ARG A 601 31.04 -9.81 11.09
CA ARG A 601 30.68 -10.87 10.13
C ARG A 601 30.24 -10.31 8.79
N HIS A 602 29.40 -9.27 8.80
CA HIS A 602 28.85 -8.68 7.59
C HIS A 602 29.94 -8.09 6.68
N PHE A 603 30.93 -7.43 7.29
CA PHE A 603 32.06 -6.80 6.59
C PHE A 603 33.33 -7.66 6.60
N GLN A 604 33.22 -8.95 6.94
CA GLN A 604 34.32 -9.93 6.90
C GLN A 604 35.55 -9.52 7.73
N LEU A 605 35.31 -8.98 8.92
CA LEU A 605 36.33 -8.52 9.88
C LEU A 605 36.68 -9.56 10.95
N ASP A 606 36.37 -10.83 10.71
CA ASP A 606 36.63 -11.92 11.65
C ASP A 606 37.98 -12.61 11.41
N ASP A 607 38.49 -12.65 10.17
CA ASP A 607 39.78 -13.28 9.80
C ASP A 607 40.46 -12.54 8.62
N HIS A 608 41.79 -12.37 8.65
CA HIS A 608 42.57 -11.90 7.48
C HIS A 608 43.90 -12.62 7.29
N VAL A 609 44.31 -12.78 6.02
CA VAL A 609 45.61 -13.33 5.58
C VAL A 609 46.60 -12.18 5.39
N GLN A 610 47.54 -12.00 6.32
CA GLN A 610 48.58 -10.98 6.18
C GLN A 610 49.67 -11.49 5.22
N LYS A 611 49.91 -10.81 4.08
CA LYS A 611 51.11 -11.05 3.26
C LYS A 611 52.31 -10.44 4.00
N THR A 612 53.11 -11.27 4.66
CA THR A 612 54.42 -10.86 5.18
C THR A 612 55.44 -10.95 4.04
N SER A 613 55.85 -9.82 3.49
CA SER A 613 57.05 -9.75 2.65
C SER A 613 58.26 -9.50 3.55
N SER A 614 59.05 -10.54 3.81
CA SER A 614 60.42 -10.37 4.33
C SER A 614 61.40 -10.28 3.15
N PRO A 615 62.47 -9.48 3.24
CA PRO A 615 63.50 -9.41 2.19
C PRO A 615 64.25 -10.74 2.08
N ALA A 616 64.64 -11.09 0.85
CA ALA A 616 65.22 -12.37 0.49
C ALA A 616 66.63 -12.56 1.07
N GLU A 617 66.84 -13.73 1.68
CA GLU A 617 68.13 -14.42 1.66
C GLU A 617 67.92 -15.80 1.01
N GLU A 618 69.01 -16.31 0.46
CA GLU A 618 69.15 -17.19 -0.71
C GLU A 618 68.55 -18.60 -0.60
N GLU A 619 68.28 -19.15 -1.78
CA GLU A 619 68.15 -20.58 -2.13
C GLU A 619 67.12 -21.46 -1.39
N GLY A 620 66.01 -21.75 -2.08
CA GLY A 620 65.17 -22.92 -1.79
C GLY A 620 63.67 -22.62 -1.73
N GLY A 621 62.91 -23.24 -2.64
CA GLY A 621 61.45 -23.33 -2.72
C GLY A 621 60.58 -22.54 -1.72
N ARG A 622 59.85 -21.53 -2.20
CA ARG A 622 58.77 -20.87 -1.45
C ARG A 622 57.63 -21.86 -1.17
N GLN A 623 57.48 -22.29 0.07
CA GLN A 623 56.17 -22.59 0.63
C GLN A 623 55.65 -21.30 1.29
N GLU A 624 54.60 -20.72 0.71
CA GLU A 624 53.87 -19.61 1.33
C GLU A 624 53.11 -20.12 2.56
N GLY A 625 53.71 -19.97 3.74
CA GLY A 625 53.03 -20.25 5.01
C GLY A 625 52.06 -19.11 5.37
N HIS A 626 50.76 -19.33 5.20
CA HIS A 626 49.73 -18.38 5.65
C HIS A 626 49.44 -18.57 7.15
N GLN A 627 49.99 -17.71 8.03
CA GLN A 627 49.50 -17.60 9.40
C GLN A 627 48.28 -16.67 9.46
N ARG A 628 47.13 -17.23 9.84
CA ARG A 628 45.90 -16.47 10.12
C ARG A 628 46.03 -15.87 11.52
N ARG A 629 46.04 -14.54 11.63
CA ARG A 629 45.86 -13.85 12.92
C ARG A 629 44.52 -13.11 12.94
N PRO A 630 43.72 -13.22 14.02
CA PRO A 630 42.51 -12.42 14.17
C PRO A 630 42.85 -10.92 14.22
N TRP A 631 41.93 -10.08 13.72
CA TRP A 631 42.03 -8.63 13.88
C TRP A 631 41.96 -8.22 15.35
N ILE A 632 42.81 -7.29 15.78
CA ILE A 632 42.67 -6.67 17.11
C ILE A 632 41.56 -5.60 17.10
N ALA A 633 41.02 -5.26 18.28
CA ALA A 633 39.88 -4.35 18.44
C ALA A 633 40.04 -3.02 17.67
N GLU A 634 41.22 -2.40 17.79
CA GLU A 634 41.56 -1.14 17.12
C GLU A 634 41.52 -1.24 15.58
N GLU A 635 41.99 -2.36 15.03
CA GLU A 635 41.99 -2.62 13.58
C GLU A 635 40.56 -2.83 13.05
N LYS A 636 39.70 -3.49 13.84
CA LYS A 636 38.28 -3.69 13.50
C LYS A 636 37.54 -2.36 13.50
N ILE A 637 37.69 -1.56 14.56
CA ILE A 637 37.01 -0.27 14.71
C ILE A 637 37.49 0.72 13.63
N THR A 638 38.79 0.77 13.36
CA THR A 638 39.32 1.66 12.31
C THR A 638 38.71 1.35 10.94
N ARG A 639 38.51 0.07 10.62
CA ARG A 639 37.83 -0.35 9.38
C ARG A 639 36.36 0.00 9.38
N LEU A 640 35.65 -0.30 10.47
CA LEU A 640 34.23 0.05 10.59
C LEU A 640 34.02 1.56 10.44
N ARG A 641 34.92 2.38 10.99
CA ARG A 641 34.89 3.85 10.86
C ARG A 641 35.20 4.37 9.45
N ALA A 642 35.79 3.55 8.59
CA ALA A 642 36.06 3.89 7.19
C ALA A 642 34.89 3.53 6.26
N ILE A 643 33.91 2.76 6.74
CA ILE A 643 32.72 2.39 5.98
C ILE A 643 31.70 3.54 6.07
N PRO A 644 31.10 3.98 4.94
CA PRO A 644 30.07 5.01 4.97
C PRO A 644 28.91 4.64 5.91
N ALA A 645 28.41 5.59 6.70
CA ALA A 645 27.30 5.34 7.63
C ALA A 645 26.05 4.75 6.95
N THR A 646 25.77 5.11 5.70
CA THR A 646 24.65 4.54 4.93
C THR A 646 24.78 3.03 4.79
N GLU A 647 25.99 2.50 4.59
CA GLU A 647 26.24 1.06 4.46
C GLU A 647 26.21 0.35 5.82
N LEU A 648 26.75 0.98 6.87
CA LEU A 648 26.64 0.47 8.24
C LEU A 648 25.17 0.32 8.66
N VAL A 649 24.35 1.34 8.41
CA VAL A 649 22.92 1.34 8.78
C VAL A 649 22.12 0.33 7.95
N LYS A 650 22.38 0.20 6.64
CA LYS A 650 21.75 -0.84 5.79
C LYS A 650 22.05 -2.25 6.28
N ALA A 651 23.26 -2.51 6.79
CA ALA A 651 23.59 -3.79 7.40
C ALA A 651 22.73 -4.08 8.65
N GLY A 652 22.20 -3.05 9.29
CA GLY A 652 21.38 -3.12 10.52
C GLY A 652 19.90 -3.24 10.26
N ASP A 653 19.46 -3.74 9.10
CA ASP A 653 18.03 -3.94 8.84
C ASP A 653 17.36 -4.85 9.91
N ARG A 654 16.11 -4.50 10.25
CA ARG A 654 15.33 -5.17 11.31
C ARG A 654 15.17 -6.67 11.08
N GLY A 655 15.10 -7.11 9.82
CA GLY A 655 14.95 -8.51 9.46
C GLY A 655 16.18 -9.36 9.80
N ARG A 656 17.35 -8.75 9.90
CA ARG A 656 18.63 -9.42 10.17
C ARG A 656 19.01 -9.35 11.65
N VAL A 657 18.87 -8.19 12.26
CA VAL A 657 19.50 -7.89 13.56
C VAL A 657 18.47 -7.68 14.68
N GLY A 658 17.20 -7.51 14.32
CA GLY A 658 16.13 -7.22 15.27
C GLY A 658 15.99 -5.73 15.55
N MET A 659 15.40 -5.40 16.70
CA MET A 659 15.24 -4.02 17.14
C MET A 659 16.51 -3.57 17.87
N PHE A 660 16.92 -2.31 17.68
CA PHE A 660 17.96 -1.69 18.49
C PHE A 660 17.39 -1.27 19.83
N THR A 661 18.15 -1.51 20.89
CA THR A 661 17.80 -1.09 22.24
C THR A 661 18.96 -0.29 22.79
N PRO A 662 18.73 0.69 23.67
CA PRO A 662 19.79 1.21 24.52
C PRO A 662 20.52 0.07 25.23
N THR A 663 21.77 0.29 25.62
CA THR A 663 22.58 -0.72 26.30
C THR A 663 22.97 -0.25 27.69
N ILE A 664 23.06 -1.18 28.64
CA ILE A 664 23.63 -0.94 29.96
C ILE A 664 25.14 -0.84 29.73
N ASP A 665 25.63 0.38 29.57
CA ASP A 665 27.03 0.71 29.27
C ASP A 665 27.83 1.07 30.53
N HIS A 666 27.18 1.06 31.69
CA HIS A 666 27.73 1.44 33.00
C HIS A 666 28.23 2.89 33.10
N VAL A 667 28.04 3.70 32.05
CA VAL A 667 28.43 5.11 32.01
C VAL A 667 27.21 6.01 31.98
N LEU A 668 26.30 5.79 31.04
CA LEU A 668 25.06 6.55 30.91
C LEU A 668 23.88 5.78 31.49
N ILE A 669 23.82 4.46 31.22
CA ILE A 669 22.83 3.56 31.78
C ILE A 669 23.57 2.60 32.71
N HIS A 670 23.53 2.91 34.00
CA HIS A 670 24.32 2.19 35.01
C HIS A 670 23.77 0.80 35.35
N ALA A 671 22.46 0.60 35.24
CA ALA A 671 21.78 -0.62 35.65
C ALA A 671 20.51 -0.87 34.82
N ASP A 672 19.94 -2.07 34.97
CA ASP A 672 18.70 -2.46 34.31
C ASP A 672 17.53 -1.57 34.75
N VAL A 673 16.96 -0.85 33.78
CA VAL A 673 15.86 0.07 34.02
C VAL A 673 14.58 -0.60 34.50
N ARG A 674 14.41 -1.92 34.32
CA ARG A 674 13.27 -2.65 34.90
C ARG A 674 13.30 -2.66 36.43
N GLY A 675 14.49 -2.57 37.03
CA GLY A 675 14.64 -2.46 38.48
C GLY A 675 14.46 -1.02 39.00
N THR A 676 14.77 -0.02 38.18
CA THR A 676 14.81 1.40 38.62
C THR A 676 13.60 2.21 38.18
N ALA A 677 12.92 1.85 37.09
CA ALA A 677 11.74 2.55 36.58
C ALA A 677 10.54 2.53 37.55
N HIS A 678 10.59 1.65 38.55
CA HIS A 678 9.57 1.53 39.59
C HIS A 678 9.93 2.24 40.90
N ASP A 679 11.16 2.72 41.02
CA ASP A 679 11.64 3.50 42.16
C ASP A 679 11.57 4.98 41.81
N PRO A 680 10.56 5.68 42.32
CA PRO A 680 10.32 7.00 41.81
C PRO A 680 11.18 8.06 42.51
N SER A 681 12.00 7.67 43.51
CA SER A 681 13.10 8.50 44.02
C SER A 681 14.21 8.73 43.01
N ARG A 682 14.24 7.93 41.92
CA ARG A 682 15.19 8.04 40.81
C ARG A 682 14.79 9.08 39.77
N CYS A 683 13.55 9.55 39.79
CA CYS A 683 13.07 10.57 38.85
C CYS A 683 13.59 11.95 39.24
N ASP A 684 13.67 12.85 38.25
CA ASP A 684 14.06 14.24 38.45
C ASP A 684 13.15 14.95 39.48
N PRO A 685 13.68 15.45 40.61
CA PRO A 685 12.88 16.14 41.62
C PRO A 685 12.30 17.48 41.12
N GLY A 686 12.84 18.04 40.03
CA GLY A 686 12.34 19.26 39.38
C GLY A 686 11.16 19.02 38.41
N LEU A 687 10.76 17.77 38.20
CA LEU A 687 9.68 17.40 37.29
C LEU A 687 8.31 17.80 37.84
N LYS A 688 7.57 18.62 37.10
CA LYS A 688 6.27 19.17 37.49
C LYS A 688 5.10 18.27 37.13
N ALA A 689 5.14 17.63 35.96
CA ALA A 689 4.05 16.78 35.48
C ALA A 689 4.52 15.79 34.41
N VAL A 690 3.89 14.62 34.40
CA VAL A 690 4.02 13.61 33.35
C VAL A 690 2.63 13.24 32.86
N MET A 691 2.43 13.29 31.55
CA MET A 691 1.27 12.71 30.88
C MET A 691 1.72 11.45 30.15
N LEU A 692 0.99 10.36 30.30
CA LEU A 692 1.35 9.08 29.71
C LEU A 692 0.08 8.36 29.26
N GLY A 693 0.13 7.69 28.12
CA GLY A 693 -1.04 6.98 27.61
C GLY A 693 -0.75 6.06 26.43
N ASP A 694 -1.75 5.28 26.06
CA ASP A 694 -1.71 4.22 25.06
C ASP A 694 -2.90 4.34 24.09
N CYS A 695 -2.76 3.74 22.91
CA CYS A 695 -3.85 3.46 22.00
C CYS A 695 -4.54 2.13 22.36
N ARG A 696 -5.81 1.97 21.97
CA ARG A 696 -6.57 0.75 22.26
C ARG A 696 -5.98 -0.52 21.61
N ASP A 697 -5.44 -0.39 20.39
CA ASP A 697 -5.07 -1.51 19.53
C ASP A 697 -3.58 -1.46 19.11
N GLU A 698 -2.67 -1.13 20.04
CA GLU A 698 -1.22 -0.92 19.78
C GLU A 698 -0.57 -2.03 18.95
N GLY A 699 -0.79 -3.28 19.35
CA GLY A 699 -0.16 -4.46 18.76
C GLY A 699 -0.51 -4.68 17.29
N GLN A 700 -1.62 -4.09 16.82
CA GLN A 700 -2.10 -4.27 15.45
C GLN A 700 -1.10 -3.75 14.41
N SER A 701 -0.44 -2.62 14.69
CA SER A 701 0.58 -2.01 13.83
C SER A 701 1.83 -2.90 13.68
N PHE A 702 2.05 -3.80 14.65
CA PHE A 702 3.21 -4.69 14.70
C PHE A 702 2.93 -6.11 14.19
N MET A 703 1.67 -6.43 13.88
CA MET A 703 1.29 -7.72 13.30
C MET A 703 2.03 -8.07 12.00
N PRO A 704 2.31 -7.13 11.07
CA PRO A 704 3.11 -7.42 9.89
C PRO A 704 4.56 -7.80 10.21
N THR A 705 5.17 -7.25 11.24
CA THR A 705 6.61 -7.43 11.49
C THR A 705 6.88 -8.59 12.44
N ILE A 706 6.20 -8.64 13.58
CA ILE A 706 6.52 -9.54 14.69
C ILE A 706 5.37 -10.42 15.15
N GLY A 707 4.13 -10.16 14.73
CA GLY A 707 2.96 -10.98 15.09
C GLY A 707 2.88 -12.33 14.37
N ALA A 708 2.16 -13.29 14.95
CA ALA A 708 1.89 -14.58 14.30
C ALA A 708 0.83 -14.42 13.19
N ARG A 709 1.30 -14.30 11.95
CA ARG A 709 0.43 -14.19 10.76
C ARG A 709 -0.11 -15.53 10.25
N ASN A 710 0.48 -16.63 10.71
CA ASN A 710 0.09 -18.01 10.41
C ASN A 710 0.55 -18.94 11.55
N MET A 711 0.09 -20.20 11.55
CA MET A 711 0.43 -21.15 12.62
C MET A 711 1.93 -21.49 12.67
N LYS A 712 2.65 -21.50 11.54
CA LYS A 712 4.11 -21.72 11.55
C LYS A 712 4.87 -20.62 12.28
N ARG A 713 4.34 -19.39 12.30
CA ARG A 713 4.91 -18.26 13.04
C ARG A 713 4.42 -18.17 14.48
N TRP A 714 3.40 -18.95 14.86
CA TRP A 714 2.89 -18.98 16.23
C TRP A 714 3.95 -19.49 17.21
N ASP A 715 4.66 -20.58 16.89
CA ASP A 715 5.70 -21.12 17.78
C ASP A 715 6.85 -20.11 17.98
N LYS A 716 7.24 -19.39 16.91
CA LYS A 716 8.24 -18.32 17.01
C LYS A 716 7.74 -17.13 17.83
N PHE A 717 6.45 -16.81 17.76
CA PHE A 717 5.83 -15.78 18.59
C PHE A 717 5.83 -16.18 20.06
N MET A 718 5.41 -17.42 20.36
CA MET A 718 5.43 -17.99 21.70
C MET A 718 6.85 -18.03 22.27
N ALA A 719 7.84 -18.50 21.52
CA ALA A 719 9.23 -18.52 21.96
C ALA A 719 9.79 -17.12 22.29
N ARG A 720 9.18 -16.05 21.78
CA ARG A 720 9.61 -14.67 21.99
C ARG A 720 8.86 -13.96 23.13
N TYR A 721 7.56 -14.20 23.27
CA TYR A 721 6.69 -13.43 24.18
C TYR A 721 6.07 -14.26 25.30
N CYS A 722 6.14 -15.59 25.22
CA CYS A 722 5.79 -16.47 26.33
C CYS A 722 7.09 -16.91 27.03
N PRO A 723 7.19 -16.81 28.37
CA PRO A 723 8.37 -17.27 29.08
C PRO A 723 8.55 -18.79 28.94
N PRO A 724 9.78 -19.31 29.10
CA PRO A 724 10.13 -20.66 28.65
C PRO A 724 9.68 -21.79 29.58
N THR A 725 9.09 -21.50 30.76
CA THR A 725 8.71 -22.56 31.71
C THR A 725 7.30 -23.07 31.45
N ASP A 726 7.05 -24.34 31.79
CA ASP A 726 5.71 -24.95 31.67
C ASP A 726 4.64 -24.23 32.49
N ARG A 727 5.03 -23.60 33.61
CA ARG A 727 4.14 -22.79 34.44
C ARG A 727 3.74 -21.52 33.71
N ASP A 728 4.71 -20.79 33.19
CA ASP A 728 4.46 -19.53 32.49
C ASP A 728 3.63 -19.75 31.23
N ARG A 729 3.85 -20.88 30.55
CA ARG A 729 3.04 -21.29 29.41
C ARG A 729 1.59 -21.55 29.79
N LYS A 730 1.34 -22.25 30.91
CA LYS A 730 -0.03 -22.47 31.42
C LYS A 730 -0.71 -21.15 31.80
N ASP A 731 0.02 -20.23 32.43
CA ASP A 731 -0.51 -18.92 32.82
C ASP A 731 -0.82 -18.06 31.58
N PHE A 732 0.06 -18.08 30.56
CA PHE A 732 -0.20 -17.44 29.27
C PHE A 732 -1.44 -18.02 28.59
N GLU A 733 -1.54 -19.35 28.51
CA GLU A 733 -2.68 -20.03 27.89
C GLU A 733 -3.99 -19.81 28.66
N ALA A 734 -3.94 -19.67 29.99
CA ALA A 734 -5.09 -19.29 30.80
C ALA A 734 -5.53 -17.83 30.56
N MET A 735 -4.59 -16.93 30.29
CA MET A 735 -4.87 -15.51 30.07
C MET A 735 -5.38 -15.23 28.66
N TYR A 736 -4.74 -15.79 27.64
CA TYR A 736 -5.00 -15.45 26.23
C TYR A 736 -5.70 -16.56 25.43
N GLY A 737 -5.70 -17.79 25.95
CA GLY A 737 -6.19 -18.97 25.26
C GLY A 737 -5.16 -19.60 24.31
N ILE A 738 -5.50 -20.80 23.82
CA ILE A 738 -4.71 -21.52 22.81
C ILE A 738 -5.39 -21.33 21.44
N PRO A 739 -4.71 -20.75 20.43
CA PRO A 739 -5.32 -20.59 19.13
C PRO A 739 -5.47 -21.94 18.41
N LYS A 740 -6.67 -22.21 17.91
CA LYS A 740 -6.96 -23.35 17.02
C LYS A 740 -6.94 -22.96 15.55
N THR A 741 -7.07 -21.67 15.27
CA THR A 741 -7.12 -21.11 13.92
C THR A 741 -6.09 -19.98 13.73
N VAL A 742 -5.73 -19.72 12.47
CA VAL A 742 -4.87 -18.57 12.12
C VAL A 742 -5.48 -17.23 12.55
N LYS A 743 -6.81 -17.11 12.51
CA LYS A 743 -7.51 -15.89 12.94
C LYS A 743 -7.34 -15.65 14.44
N GLU A 744 -7.47 -16.71 15.25
CA GLU A 744 -7.23 -16.64 16.70
C GLU A 744 -5.77 -16.36 17.00
N ALA A 745 -4.82 -17.02 16.32
CA ALA A 745 -3.39 -16.77 16.50
C ALA A 745 -3.04 -15.29 16.21
N ARG A 746 -3.63 -14.70 15.18
CA ARG A 746 -3.47 -13.27 14.86
C ARG A 746 -4.07 -12.36 15.93
N ARG A 747 -5.29 -12.65 16.37
CA ARG A 747 -5.98 -11.88 17.42
C ARG A 747 -5.18 -11.91 18.73
N ILE A 748 -4.80 -13.11 19.18
CA ILE A 748 -4.03 -13.29 20.41
C ILE A 748 -2.66 -12.62 20.30
N SER A 749 -1.96 -12.77 19.17
CA SER A 749 -0.67 -12.09 18.99
C SER A 749 -0.79 -10.57 19.10
N SER A 750 -1.83 -9.99 18.48
CA SER A 750 -2.06 -8.54 18.52
C SER A 750 -2.37 -8.08 19.95
N GLN A 751 -3.18 -8.85 20.67
CA GLN A 751 -3.53 -8.58 22.07
C GLN A 751 -2.30 -8.67 22.98
N VAL A 752 -1.51 -9.74 22.90
CA VAL A 752 -0.27 -9.90 23.67
C VAL A 752 0.72 -8.78 23.39
N LEU A 753 0.86 -8.35 22.13
CA LEU A 753 1.72 -7.20 21.80
C LEU A 753 1.20 -5.90 22.42
N THR A 754 -0.11 -5.68 22.39
CA THR A 754 -0.75 -4.51 23.02
C THR A 754 -0.48 -4.50 24.53
N ASP A 755 -0.77 -5.63 25.18
CA ASP A 755 -0.74 -5.76 26.63
C ASP A 755 0.70 -5.76 27.15
N ALA A 756 1.56 -6.65 26.63
CA ALA A 756 2.89 -6.89 27.20
C ALA A 756 3.96 -5.90 26.73
N VAL A 757 3.86 -5.33 25.52
CA VAL A 757 4.89 -4.43 24.98
C VAL A 757 4.59 -2.98 25.30
N PHE A 758 3.31 -2.57 25.32
CA PHE A 758 2.93 -1.16 25.47
C PHE A 758 2.18 -0.91 26.77
N ALA A 759 0.97 -1.45 26.91
CA ALA A 759 0.04 -1.07 27.98
C ALA A 759 0.58 -1.40 29.38
N TYR A 760 1.16 -2.59 29.57
CA TYR A 760 1.69 -2.98 30.89
C TYR A 760 2.89 -2.13 31.33
N PRO A 761 3.97 -1.97 30.53
CA PRO A 761 5.06 -1.04 30.85
C PRO A 761 4.59 0.38 31.22
N ASN A 762 3.62 0.89 30.45
CA ASN A 762 3.03 2.19 30.66
C ASN A 762 2.24 2.29 31.97
N GLN A 763 1.40 1.29 32.24
CA GLN A 763 0.63 1.20 33.47
C GLN A 763 1.54 1.13 34.70
N VAL A 764 2.57 0.26 34.70
CA VAL A 764 3.45 0.12 35.86
C VAL A 764 4.27 1.40 36.08
N THR A 765 4.75 2.04 35.02
CA THR A 765 5.46 3.34 35.12
C THR A 765 4.53 4.42 35.67
N SER A 766 3.27 4.49 35.23
CA SER A 766 2.29 5.45 35.75
C SER A 766 2.04 5.26 37.25
N VAL A 767 1.92 4.01 37.72
CA VAL A 767 1.73 3.69 39.14
C VAL A 767 2.96 4.07 39.96
N ALA A 768 4.16 3.85 39.43
CA ALA A 768 5.40 4.26 40.09
C ALA A 768 5.48 5.79 40.25
N LEU A 769 5.19 6.53 39.18
CA LEU A 769 5.17 8.00 39.20
C LEU A 769 4.07 8.56 40.13
N MET A 770 2.92 7.89 40.29
CA MET A 770 1.88 8.34 41.23
C MET A 770 2.28 8.16 42.71
N LYS A 771 3.16 7.20 43.03
CA LYS A 771 3.59 6.93 44.41
C LYS A 771 4.50 8.02 44.99
N THR A 772 5.09 8.90 44.18
CA THR A 772 5.90 10.05 44.65
C THR A 772 5.08 11.12 45.36
N ASN A 773 3.82 11.28 44.97
CA ASN A 773 2.97 12.39 45.42
C ASN A 773 2.18 12.09 46.70
N LYS A 774 2.50 11.00 47.41
CA LYS A 774 1.93 10.70 48.74
C LYS A 774 3.03 10.66 49.81
N PRO A 775 2.89 11.40 50.92
CA PRO A 775 3.76 11.21 52.07
C PRO A 775 3.64 9.78 52.60
N SER A 776 4.79 9.18 52.87
CA SER A 776 5.03 7.77 53.20
C SER A 776 4.01 7.15 54.17
N ARG A 777 3.31 6.11 53.70
CA ARG A 777 2.93 4.95 54.51
C ARG A 777 3.26 3.68 53.74
N PRO A 778 3.86 2.65 54.38
CA PRO A 778 4.28 1.45 53.69
C PRO A 778 3.05 0.64 53.25
N PRO A 779 2.99 0.12 52.02
CA PRO A 779 1.87 -0.72 51.63
C PRO A 779 2.04 -2.11 52.25
N SER A 780 1.08 -2.51 53.07
CA SER A 780 0.79 -3.92 53.29
C SER A 780 0.47 -4.57 51.94
N SER A 781 1.18 -5.64 51.62
CA SER A 781 0.87 -6.57 50.51
C SER A 781 -0.63 -6.78 50.33
N PRO A 782 -1.10 -6.84 49.07
CA PRO A 782 -2.10 -7.87 48.80
C PRO A 782 -1.82 -8.66 47.52
N ALA A 783 -1.83 -9.97 47.74
CA ALA A 783 -2.26 -11.06 46.89
C ALA A 783 -2.90 -10.70 45.54
N PHE A 784 -2.36 -11.31 44.49
CA PHE A 784 -3.03 -11.53 43.21
C PHE A 784 -4.36 -12.28 43.41
N GLY A 785 -5.46 -11.70 42.93
CA GLY A 785 -6.81 -12.28 42.96
C GLY A 785 -7.67 -11.82 41.78
N ARG A 786 -7.81 -12.74 40.82
CA ARG A 786 -8.75 -12.94 39.69
C ARG A 786 -10.03 -12.07 39.52
N HIS A 787 -10.32 -11.80 38.24
CA HIS A 787 -11.62 -11.53 37.54
C HIS A 787 -12.35 -10.22 37.89
N GLU A 788 -12.83 -9.34 36.98
CA GLU A 788 -13.47 -9.48 35.64
C GLU A 788 -13.24 -8.23 34.74
N PRO A 789 -13.43 -8.33 33.40
CA PRO A 789 -13.29 -7.24 32.43
C PRO A 789 -14.64 -6.56 32.13
N ALA A 790 -14.71 -5.23 32.26
CA ALA A 790 -15.85 -4.47 31.74
C ALA A 790 -15.40 -3.07 31.29
N HIS A 791 -15.78 -2.74 30.05
CA HIS A 791 -15.90 -1.42 29.42
C HIS A 791 -15.41 -0.22 30.24
N LEU A 792 -14.41 0.51 29.72
CA LEU A 792 -14.33 1.97 29.83
C LEU A 792 -13.41 2.50 28.73
N GLY A 793 -14.03 3.02 27.67
CA GLY A 793 -13.43 4.12 26.92
C GLY A 793 -13.66 5.37 27.75
N SER A 794 -12.60 6.01 28.21
CA SER A 794 -12.64 7.40 28.66
C SER A 794 -11.25 7.98 28.68
N VAL A 795 -11.04 8.93 27.78
CA VAL A 795 -10.10 10.03 27.96
C VAL A 795 -10.34 10.63 29.35
N SER A 796 -9.38 10.55 30.27
CA SER A 796 -9.44 11.24 31.56
C SER A 796 -8.70 12.57 31.47
N TRP A 797 -9.41 13.60 31.01
CA TRP A 797 -9.13 14.99 31.41
C TRP A 797 -9.85 15.23 32.74
N ILE A 798 -9.13 15.50 33.83
CA ILE A 798 -9.66 16.28 34.96
C ILE A 798 -8.53 17.17 35.48
N GLY A 799 -8.75 18.48 35.38
CA GLY A 799 -7.90 19.51 35.95
C GLY A 799 -8.14 19.72 37.45
N VAL A 800 -7.08 20.22 38.09
CA VAL A 800 -7.03 21.06 39.30
C VAL A 800 -8.28 21.12 40.19
N ALA A 801 -8.16 20.49 41.37
CA ALA A 801 -8.40 21.10 42.68
C ALA A 801 -7.58 20.36 43.73
#